data_AF-A0AAD1GPD3-F1
#
_entry.id   AF-A0AAD1GPD3-F1
#
_cell.length_a   1.000
_cell.length_b   1.000
_cell.length_c   1.000
_cell.angle_alpha   90.00
_cell.angle_beta   90.00
_cell.angle_gamma   90.00
#
_symmetry.space_group_name_H-M   'P 1'
#
loop_
_entity.id
_entity.type
_entity.pdbx_description
1 polymer ?
#
loop_
_entity_poly.entity_id
_entity_poly.type
_entity_poly.pdbx_seq_one_letter_code
_entity_poly.pdbx_strand_id
1 'polypeptide(L)'
;MTSSTSVNLTQFESEILAASRKSLISAATLPGKQAARLKRLQRALTATTEKPDRATTPQGLLVDLDPDGVGYRKVLLARSKSAESLLDFAFEQPTNELHEALQTNQLFLVGVNSQPFIDQSATFSNELEIADWRFIANIGVGVQTTSYRNVLIMKYCSGSLKERIDNPNRWTMPETFSKTADLVPGLETLAYTGLSQWLQDFIGAAELKAAATSDSLYADFVAQVNDPDWNGFMVLNADLPLDSLPEQLAGIAAGIDYSRFFAHHFGASVSRISHQDDTLDIQGISNLFGLIDYQNPAYEQAQANGADADMPIALAKAEGYAFSVLQLQALFRQSRLVTFNSRIQLSLDRLFGSPILATLRAAEPCAVNAMVLDGSALQQNDTTTYVFEQSQSYLFNLDSNVLPAASVNRIQFNTLGSPDGGVTTASRFLLWGKLDFALLKTSAGPFDLLSFGSDDGSPSNQGLAYTNLQIGMSFPSATPNAVSFNFNPDNLGFDPVTSQVRGKSLYKGFTLQLKQFIQAPEQKKPADYGFLPVLPQDLALKALSGAWSGIVYKVTMGSPGALVSGTGFESDLLVAWSPGSKSTDANPMLFVGLSLPGAAPSASVFSLQGIIKVSTGPIKLLYQTIPGQPDPQAKFFNLQLTDIGIKILGIAKLPPGATLQFFLFGDPQSSGSLGWYAAYVKDPDSETERLLALASDTPTHPALTGPSEIAS
;
A
#
# COMPACT_ATOMS: atom_id res chain seq x y z
N MET A 1 36.78 -52.42 53.68
CA MET A 1 36.20 -53.42 52.75
C MET A 1 35.37 -52.67 51.73
N THR A 2 35.85 -52.69 50.48
CA THR A 2 35.14 -52.51 49.19
C THR A 2 34.01 -51.48 49.10
N SER A 3 34.37 -50.29 48.59
CA SER A 3 33.47 -49.38 47.87
C SER A 3 33.26 -49.94 46.47
N SER A 4 32.02 -50.32 46.13
CA SER A 4 31.62 -50.72 44.78
C SER A 4 31.25 -49.47 43.99
N THR A 5 32.12 -49.10 43.04
CA THR A 5 31.88 -48.09 42.02
C THR A 5 30.67 -48.49 41.19
N SER A 6 29.55 -47.78 41.34
CA SER A 6 28.40 -47.91 40.44
C SER A 6 28.81 -47.41 39.05
N VAL A 7 29.01 -48.32 38.11
CA VAL A 7 29.22 -47.99 36.69
C VAL A 7 27.97 -47.28 36.20
N ASN A 8 28.10 -46.02 35.79
CA ASN A 8 27.02 -45.26 35.14
C ASN A 8 26.77 -45.87 33.76
N LEU A 9 25.78 -46.78 33.69
CA LEU A 9 25.44 -47.57 32.49
C LEU A 9 25.20 -46.70 31.26
N THR A 10 24.60 -45.52 31.43
CA THR A 10 24.39 -44.53 30.36
C THR A 10 25.70 -44.01 29.76
N GLN A 11 26.71 -43.81 30.61
CA GLN A 11 28.01 -43.29 30.21
C GLN A 11 28.87 -44.39 29.57
N PHE A 12 28.79 -45.63 30.08
CA PHE A 12 29.41 -46.82 29.48
C PHE A 12 28.82 -47.15 28.10
N GLU A 13 27.50 -47.00 27.95
CA GLU A 13 26.80 -47.21 26.69
C GLU A 13 27.20 -46.15 25.64
N SER A 14 27.29 -44.88 26.02
CA SER A 14 27.70 -43.79 25.12
C SER A 14 29.18 -43.80 24.76
N GLU A 15 30.07 -44.15 25.70
CA GLU A 15 31.53 -44.02 25.51
C GLU A 15 32.19 -45.28 24.96
N ILE A 16 31.67 -46.49 25.26
CA ILE A 16 32.33 -47.76 24.92
C ILE A 16 31.52 -48.62 23.94
N LEU A 17 30.23 -48.84 24.21
CA LEU A 17 29.40 -49.72 23.37
C LEU A 17 29.02 -49.07 22.04
N ALA A 18 28.69 -47.78 22.02
CA ALA A 18 28.38 -47.06 20.79
C ALA A 18 29.58 -47.00 19.83
N ALA A 19 30.78 -46.70 20.34
CA ALA A 19 32.01 -46.68 19.55
C ALA A 19 32.40 -48.07 19.01
N SER A 20 32.24 -49.12 19.81
CA SER A 20 32.49 -50.51 19.38
C SER A 20 31.47 -50.99 18.33
N ARG A 21 30.18 -50.64 18.49
CA ARG A 21 29.13 -50.95 17.52
C ARG A 21 29.33 -50.17 16.21
N LYS A 22 29.75 -48.90 16.29
CA LYS A 22 30.16 -48.07 15.15
C LYS A 22 31.31 -48.68 14.36
N SER A 23 32.36 -49.16 15.04
CA SER A 23 33.49 -49.84 14.41
C SER A 23 33.07 -51.12 13.67
N LEU A 24 32.21 -51.94 14.29
CA LEU A 24 31.72 -53.19 13.70
C LEU A 24 30.78 -52.98 12.50
N ILE A 25 29.88 -51.99 12.55
CA ILE A 25 28.97 -51.66 11.44
C ILE A 25 29.74 -51.01 10.27
N SER A 26 30.70 -50.14 10.58
CA SER A 26 31.55 -49.50 9.54
C SER A 26 32.49 -50.51 8.86
N ALA A 27 33.03 -51.48 9.60
CA ALA A 27 33.84 -52.55 9.05
C ALA A 27 33.03 -53.56 8.21
N ALA A 28 31.77 -53.82 8.57
CA ALA A 28 30.88 -54.72 7.82
C ALA A 28 30.35 -54.11 6.51
N THR A 29 30.33 -52.78 6.39
CA THR A 29 29.74 -52.08 5.23
C THR A 29 30.72 -51.81 4.08
N LEU A 30 32.05 -51.88 4.29
CA LEU A 30 33.06 -51.58 3.26
C LEU A 30 33.03 -52.51 2.02
N PRO A 31 32.98 -53.86 2.16
CA PRO A 31 32.85 -54.76 1.00
C PRO A 31 31.47 -54.68 0.33
N GLY A 32 30.42 -54.42 1.12
CA GLY A 32 29.06 -54.21 0.65
C GLY A 32 28.92 -52.94 -0.20
N LYS A 33 29.53 -51.83 0.22
CA LYS A 33 29.52 -50.54 -0.48
C LYS A 33 30.17 -50.60 -1.87
N GLN A 34 31.24 -51.39 -2.05
CA GLN A 34 31.89 -51.55 -3.37
C GLN A 34 31.06 -52.41 -4.34
N ALA A 35 30.46 -53.50 -3.84
CA ALA A 35 29.54 -54.33 -4.63
C ALA A 35 28.21 -53.60 -4.94
N ALA A 36 27.72 -52.78 -4.01
CA ALA A 36 26.53 -51.94 -4.17
C ALA A 36 26.75 -50.82 -5.19
N ARG A 37 27.94 -50.20 -5.26
CA ARG A 37 28.27 -49.20 -6.30
C ARG A 37 28.22 -49.79 -7.72
N LEU A 38 28.67 -51.03 -7.90
CA LEU A 38 28.58 -51.77 -9.17
C LEU A 38 27.13 -52.15 -9.51
N LYS A 39 26.33 -52.60 -8.53
CA LYS A 39 24.89 -52.86 -8.70
C LYS A 39 24.07 -51.58 -8.95
N ARG A 40 24.46 -50.44 -8.36
CA ARG A 40 23.85 -49.12 -8.56
C ARG A 40 24.01 -48.66 -10.01
N LEU A 41 25.21 -48.83 -10.58
CA LEU A 41 25.48 -48.58 -12.00
C LEU A 41 24.71 -49.53 -12.93
N GLN A 42 24.56 -50.81 -12.57
CA GLN A 42 23.79 -51.79 -13.36
C GLN A 42 22.28 -51.58 -13.30
N ARG A 43 21.72 -51.18 -12.14
CA ARG A 43 20.27 -50.95 -11.98
C ARG A 43 19.81 -49.56 -12.41
N ALA A 44 20.67 -48.56 -12.38
CA ALA A 44 20.37 -47.25 -12.99
C ALA A 44 20.10 -47.37 -14.51
N LEU A 45 20.56 -48.45 -15.15
CA LEU A 45 20.28 -48.78 -16.55
C LEU A 45 18.93 -49.50 -16.75
N THR A 46 18.25 -49.91 -15.69
CA THR A 46 16.94 -50.59 -15.72
C THR A 46 16.01 -49.93 -14.70
N ALA A 47 15.40 -48.80 -15.08
CA ALA A 47 14.40 -48.13 -14.25
C ALA A 47 13.17 -49.03 -14.04
N THR A 48 13.02 -49.60 -12.84
CA THR A 48 11.78 -50.25 -12.41
C THR A 48 11.01 -49.33 -11.46
N THR A 49 9.70 -49.23 -11.70
CA THR A 49 8.70 -48.49 -10.92
C THR A 49 8.25 -49.26 -9.66
N GLU A 50 9.18 -49.82 -8.89
CA GLU A 50 8.85 -50.48 -7.61
C GLU A 50 8.83 -49.47 -6.45
N LYS A 51 7.85 -49.61 -5.55
CA LYS A 51 7.70 -48.79 -4.34
C LYS A 51 8.95 -48.95 -3.46
N PRO A 52 9.52 -47.87 -2.90
CA PRO A 52 10.71 -47.96 -2.07
C PRO A 52 10.48 -48.83 -0.82
N ASP A 53 11.45 -49.68 -0.48
CA ASP A 53 11.49 -50.31 0.85
C ASP A 53 11.71 -49.22 1.91
N ARG A 54 10.86 -49.19 2.93
CA ARG A 54 10.87 -48.14 3.96
C ARG A 54 11.26 -48.68 5.32
N ALA A 55 12.05 -47.89 6.04
CA ALA A 55 12.50 -48.17 7.40
C ALA A 55 12.55 -46.90 8.24
N THR A 56 13.02 -47.02 9.49
CA THR A 56 13.24 -45.89 10.38
C THR A 56 14.68 -45.81 10.85
N THR A 57 15.24 -44.61 11.00
CA THR A 57 16.51 -44.42 11.70
C THR A 57 16.37 -44.73 13.19
N PRO A 58 17.48 -44.87 13.96
CA PRO A 58 17.43 -44.97 15.42
C PRO A 58 16.71 -43.79 16.10
N GLN A 59 16.65 -42.62 15.44
CA GLN A 59 15.93 -41.45 15.92
C GLN A 59 14.43 -41.46 15.59
N GLY A 60 13.95 -42.47 14.85
CA GLY A 60 12.56 -42.57 14.42
C GLY A 60 12.23 -41.71 13.20
N LEU A 61 13.21 -41.36 12.37
CA LEU A 61 12.98 -40.67 11.09
C LEU A 61 12.65 -41.68 9.98
N LEU A 62 11.75 -41.32 9.07
CA LEU A 62 11.36 -42.19 7.95
C LEU A 62 12.45 -42.20 6.89
N VAL A 63 12.80 -43.39 6.42
CA VAL A 63 13.85 -43.60 5.41
C VAL A 63 13.31 -44.45 4.27
N ASP A 64 13.50 -43.98 3.03
CA ASP A 64 13.45 -44.86 1.86
C ASP A 64 14.84 -45.49 1.70
N LEU A 65 14.93 -46.81 1.76
CA LEU A 65 16.18 -47.54 1.62
C LEU A 65 16.61 -47.61 0.15
N ASP A 66 17.92 -47.69 -0.06
CA ASP A 66 18.49 -48.08 -1.34
C ASP A 66 18.16 -49.55 -1.64
N PRO A 67 18.24 -49.99 -2.92
CA PRO A 67 17.97 -51.38 -3.29
C PRO A 67 18.94 -52.42 -2.70
N ASP A 68 19.97 -52.00 -1.96
CA ASP A 68 20.87 -52.84 -1.19
C ASP A 68 20.34 -53.13 0.24
N GLY A 69 19.25 -52.47 0.65
CA GLY A 69 18.62 -52.59 1.96
C GLY A 69 19.41 -51.96 3.12
N VAL A 70 20.50 -51.23 2.84
CA VAL A 70 21.41 -50.68 3.86
C VAL A 70 21.63 -49.18 3.65
N GLY A 71 21.79 -48.72 2.41
CA GLY A 71 21.93 -47.31 2.09
C GLY A 71 20.62 -46.55 2.29
N TYR A 72 20.72 -45.25 2.59
CA TYR A 72 19.56 -44.37 2.63
C TYR A 72 19.45 -43.67 1.28
N ARG A 73 18.33 -43.87 0.58
CA ARG A 73 18.00 -43.11 -0.62
C ARG A 73 17.35 -41.78 -0.27
N LYS A 74 16.52 -41.74 0.77
CA LYS A 74 15.85 -40.53 1.25
C LYS A 74 15.68 -40.61 2.76
N VAL A 75 15.94 -39.53 3.47
CA VAL A 75 15.65 -39.38 4.91
C VAL A 75 14.72 -38.20 5.09
N LEU A 76 13.47 -38.48 5.46
CA LEU A 76 12.42 -37.47 5.60
C LEU A 76 12.45 -36.87 7.01
N LEU A 77 12.68 -35.56 7.10
CA LEU A 77 12.71 -34.82 8.36
C LEU A 77 11.32 -34.25 8.69
N ALA A 78 10.66 -33.67 7.71
CA ALA A 78 9.31 -33.15 7.82
C ALA A 78 8.61 -33.08 6.47
N ARG A 79 7.28 -32.94 6.51
CA ARG A 79 6.43 -32.76 5.35
C ARG A 79 5.53 -31.55 5.55
N SER A 80 5.60 -30.57 4.65
CA SER A 80 4.66 -29.46 4.53
C SER A 80 3.67 -29.69 3.39
N LYS A 81 2.69 -28.79 3.28
CA LYS A 81 1.79 -28.70 2.13
C LYS A 81 2.05 -27.38 1.41
N SER A 82 2.23 -27.46 0.09
CA SER A 82 2.20 -26.33 -0.83
C SER A 82 0.84 -26.26 -1.53
N ALA A 83 0.59 -25.19 -2.30
CA ALA A 83 -0.65 -25.01 -3.06
C ALA A 83 -1.04 -26.22 -3.94
N GLU A 84 -0.06 -26.90 -4.53
CA GLU A 84 -0.31 -27.98 -5.52
C GLU A 84 0.11 -29.38 -5.04
N SER A 85 0.94 -29.50 -4.00
CA SER A 85 1.47 -30.81 -3.58
C SER A 85 2.01 -30.84 -2.14
N LEU A 86 2.29 -32.04 -1.65
CA LEU A 86 3.08 -32.22 -0.42
C LEU A 86 4.55 -31.91 -0.73
N LEU A 87 5.17 -31.13 0.14
CA LEU A 87 6.57 -30.75 0.04
C LEU A 87 7.35 -31.45 1.15
N ASP A 88 8.32 -32.28 0.76
CA ASP A 88 9.15 -33.02 1.69
C ASP A 88 10.44 -32.23 1.99
N PHE A 89 10.69 -31.97 3.27
CA PHE A 89 11.97 -31.49 3.76
C PHE A 89 12.84 -32.69 4.13
N ALA A 90 13.80 -33.00 3.27
CA ALA A 90 14.44 -34.32 3.27
C ALA A 90 15.86 -34.28 2.70
N PHE A 91 16.70 -35.16 3.23
CA PHE A 91 17.99 -35.47 2.62
C PHE A 91 17.79 -36.54 1.56
N GLU A 92 18.16 -36.23 0.33
CA GLU A 92 18.06 -37.13 -0.82
C GLU A 92 19.47 -37.63 -1.16
N GLN A 93 19.62 -38.96 -1.21
CA GLN A 93 20.91 -39.66 -1.36
C GLN A 93 21.98 -39.12 -0.39
N PRO A 94 21.73 -39.08 0.94
CA PRO A 94 22.64 -38.51 1.92
C PRO A 94 24.08 -39.02 1.77
N THR A 95 25.04 -38.13 2.01
CA THR A 95 26.47 -38.44 2.01
C THR A 95 26.79 -39.55 3.02
N ASN A 96 27.98 -40.17 2.90
CA ASN A 96 28.40 -41.19 3.86
C ASN A 96 28.47 -40.64 5.28
N GLU A 97 28.95 -39.41 5.42
CA GLU A 97 29.11 -38.70 6.67
C GLU A 97 27.74 -38.46 7.33
N LEU A 98 26.74 -38.01 6.55
CA LEU A 98 25.38 -37.81 7.04
C LEU A 98 24.68 -39.13 7.37
N HIS A 99 24.88 -40.16 6.56
CA HIS A 99 24.41 -41.50 6.84
C HIS A 99 24.99 -42.04 8.17
N GLU A 100 26.29 -41.88 8.41
CA GLU A 100 26.94 -42.27 9.66
C GLU A 100 26.41 -41.49 10.87
N ALA A 101 26.20 -40.17 10.74
CA ALA A 101 25.62 -39.35 11.81
C ALA A 101 24.20 -39.84 12.18
N LEU A 102 23.38 -40.15 11.17
CA LEU A 102 22.00 -40.63 11.35
C LEU A 102 21.92 -42.07 11.90
N GLN A 103 23.02 -42.80 12.01
CA GLN A 103 23.06 -44.11 12.66
C GLN A 103 23.36 -44.05 14.16
N THR A 104 23.58 -42.86 14.72
CA THR A 104 23.88 -42.69 16.16
C THR A 104 22.63 -42.78 17.04
N ASN A 105 22.71 -43.44 18.20
CA ASN A 105 21.57 -43.54 19.13
C ASN A 105 21.22 -42.21 19.81
N GLN A 106 22.22 -41.33 20.01
CA GLN A 106 22.02 -39.98 20.52
C GLN A 106 22.57 -38.99 19.49
N LEU A 107 21.67 -38.41 18.71
CA LEU A 107 22.03 -37.44 17.69
C LEU A 107 21.83 -36.03 18.23
N PHE A 108 22.91 -35.26 18.31
CA PHE A 108 22.87 -33.81 18.47
C PHE A 108 23.80 -33.18 17.44
N LEU A 109 23.24 -32.70 16.34
CA LEU A 109 24.02 -32.20 15.20
C LEU A 109 23.78 -30.70 15.04
N VAL A 110 24.86 -29.94 14.85
CA VAL A 110 24.84 -28.50 14.51
C VAL A 110 25.52 -28.32 13.15
N GLY A 111 24.72 -28.01 12.13
CA GLY A 111 25.13 -27.92 10.73
C GLY A 111 25.26 -26.48 10.27
N VAL A 112 26.50 -26.10 9.91
CA VAL A 112 26.83 -24.86 9.19
C VAL A 112 27.71 -25.11 7.97
N ASN A 113 28.21 -26.33 7.78
CA ASN A 113 28.92 -26.77 6.58
C ASN A 113 27.92 -27.34 5.56
N SER A 114 27.97 -26.89 4.30
CA SER A 114 27.09 -27.42 3.24
C SER A 114 27.52 -28.80 2.72
N GLN A 115 28.82 -29.10 2.73
CA GLN A 115 29.39 -30.30 2.07
C GLN A 115 28.78 -31.63 2.53
N PRO A 116 28.49 -31.85 3.83
CA PRO A 116 27.90 -33.11 4.28
C PRO A 116 26.43 -33.29 3.84
N PHE A 117 25.76 -32.23 3.40
CA PHE A 117 24.35 -32.26 3.00
C PHE A 117 24.17 -32.27 1.48
N ILE A 118 25.14 -31.72 0.73
CA ILE A 118 25.06 -31.55 -0.71
C ILE A 118 26.41 -31.90 -1.35
N ASP A 119 26.41 -32.85 -2.28
CA ASP A 119 27.56 -33.18 -3.14
C ASP A 119 27.10 -33.45 -4.59
N GLN A 120 27.92 -34.13 -5.42
CA GLN A 120 27.54 -34.44 -6.81
C GLN A 120 26.35 -35.39 -6.94
N SER A 121 26.01 -36.12 -5.87
CA SER A 121 24.97 -37.14 -5.82
C SER A 121 23.97 -36.96 -4.68
N ALA A 122 24.36 -36.29 -3.61
CA ALA A 122 23.53 -35.93 -2.47
C ALA A 122 22.91 -34.55 -2.66
N THR A 123 21.61 -34.43 -2.39
CA THR A 123 20.90 -33.14 -2.42
C THR A 123 20.06 -32.98 -1.17
N PHE A 124 19.78 -31.72 -0.81
CA PHE A 124 18.90 -31.41 0.31
C PHE A 124 17.66 -30.70 -0.22
N SER A 125 16.50 -31.36 -0.10
CA SER A 125 15.19 -30.72 -0.29
C SER A 125 14.97 -29.81 0.92
N ASN A 126 15.42 -28.57 0.80
CA ASN A 126 15.66 -27.66 1.91
C ASN A 126 14.57 -26.59 2.07
N GLU A 127 13.41 -26.80 1.45
CA GLU A 127 12.27 -25.88 1.50
C GLU A 127 11.15 -26.43 2.37
N LEU A 128 10.50 -25.56 3.13
CA LEU A 128 9.24 -25.82 3.83
C LEU A 128 8.26 -24.69 3.57
N GLU A 129 6.97 -25.02 3.65
CA GLU A 129 5.89 -24.05 3.56
C GLU A 129 4.98 -24.14 4.78
N ILE A 130 4.69 -23.00 5.42
CA ILE A 130 3.79 -22.94 6.56
C ILE A 130 2.78 -21.80 6.32
N ALA A 131 1.52 -22.15 6.12
CA ALA A 131 0.43 -21.19 5.86
C ALA A 131 0.78 -20.20 4.73
N ASP A 132 1.25 -20.72 3.60
CA ASP A 132 1.68 -20.00 2.39
C ASP A 132 2.98 -19.18 2.54
N TRP A 133 3.70 -19.31 3.67
CA TRP A 133 5.03 -18.74 3.85
C TRP A 133 6.10 -19.77 3.56
N ARG A 134 7.00 -19.44 2.63
CA ARG A 134 8.12 -20.32 2.27
C ARG A 134 9.38 -20.01 3.08
N PHE A 135 9.99 -21.06 3.62
CA PHE A 135 11.23 -21.03 4.38
C PHE A 135 12.27 -21.90 3.70
N ILE A 136 13.54 -21.45 3.68
CA ILE A 136 14.63 -22.18 3.05
C ILE A 136 15.78 -22.36 4.04
N ALA A 137 16.30 -23.59 4.13
CA ALA A 137 17.49 -23.92 4.91
C ALA A 137 18.73 -23.97 4.00
N ASN A 138 19.27 -22.82 3.61
CA ASN A 138 20.49 -22.76 2.80
C ASN A 138 21.76 -22.97 3.65
N ILE A 139 21.92 -24.17 4.21
CA ILE A 139 23.02 -24.50 5.11
C ILE A 139 24.36 -24.21 4.42
N GLY A 140 25.24 -23.47 5.10
CA GLY A 140 26.55 -23.07 4.59
C GLY A 140 26.56 -21.89 3.62
N VAL A 141 25.41 -21.34 3.26
CA VAL A 141 25.30 -20.10 2.48
C VAL A 141 25.18 -18.92 3.43
N GLY A 142 25.96 -17.85 3.18
CA GLY A 142 25.93 -16.63 4.00
C GLY A 142 26.55 -16.79 5.39
N VAL A 143 27.25 -17.90 5.65
CA VAL A 143 27.95 -18.16 6.92
C VAL A 143 29.40 -17.69 6.85
N GLN A 144 29.87 -17.05 7.90
CA GLN A 144 31.24 -16.62 8.14
C GLN A 144 31.64 -16.98 9.57
N THR A 145 32.94 -17.00 9.86
CA THR A 145 33.45 -17.26 11.24
C THR A 145 32.87 -16.35 12.34
N THR A 146 32.35 -15.17 11.99
CA THR A 146 31.74 -14.18 12.90
C THR A 146 30.25 -13.93 12.68
N SER A 147 29.62 -14.62 11.71
CA SER A 147 28.22 -14.41 11.36
C SER A 147 27.60 -15.71 10.85
N TYR A 148 26.55 -16.18 11.53
CA TYR A 148 25.91 -17.44 11.21
C TYR A 148 24.47 -17.25 10.70
N ARG A 149 24.11 -18.05 9.69
CA ARG A 149 22.83 -18.07 8.99
C ARG A 149 22.48 -19.51 8.63
N ASN A 150 21.20 -19.82 8.50
CA ASN A 150 20.71 -21.15 8.14
C ASN A 150 21.33 -22.27 9.00
N VAL A 151 21.45 -22.04 10.31
CA VAL A 151 22.10 -23.00 11.22
C VAL A 151 21.11 -24.13 11.51
N LEU A 152 21.38 -25.32 10.94
CA LEU A 152 20.56 -26.51 11.18
C LEU A 152 20.93 -27.14 12.53
N ILE A 153 19.95 -27.37 13.38
CA ILE A 153 20.09 -28.13 14.62
C ILE A 153 19.18 -29.35 14.53
N MET A 154 19.72 -30.54 14.75
CA MET A 154 18.96 -31.78 14.91
C MET A 154 19.19 -32.31 16.31
N LYS A 155 18.12 -32.41 17.11
CA LYS A 155 18.17 -32.92 18.49
C LYS A 155 17.28 -34.16 18.61
N TYR A 156 17.93 -35.30 18.79
CA TYR A 156 17.33 -36.61 19.07
C TYR A 156 18.13 -37.28 20.18
N CYS A 157 18.17 -36.62 21.34
CA CYS A 157 18.87 -37.04 22.54
C CYS A 157 18.26 -36.39 23.78
N SER A 158 18.59 -36.91 24.96
CA SER A 158 18.15 -36.34 26.25
C SER A 158 18.77 -34.97 26.55
N GLY A 159 18.24 -34.25 27.55
CA GLY A 159 18.72 -32.92 27.96
C GLY A 159 18.22 -31.83 27.03
N SER A 160 18.24 -30.57 27.46
CA SER A 160 17.65 -29.47 26.69
C SER A 160 18.55 -29.04 25.52
N LEU A 161 18.00 -28.33 24.53
CA LEU A 161 18.82 -27.78 23.45
C LEU A 161 19.87 -26.81 24.03
N LYS A 162 19.45 -25.98 24.99
CA LYS A 162 20.31 -25.03 25.70
C LYS A 162 21.52 -25.73 26.36
N GLU A 163 21.30 -26.82 27.08
CA GLU A 163 22.39 -27.61 27.69
C GLU A 163 23.34 -28.24 26.66
N ARG A 164 22.81 -28.60 25.48
CA ARG A 164 23.58 -29.31 24.45
C ARG A 164 24.47 -28.36 23.63
N ILE A 165 24.06 -27.11 23.44
CA ILE A 165 24.86 -26.13 22.70
C ILE A 165 26.08 -25.63 23.49
N ASP A 166 26.06 -25.69 24.83
CA ASP A 166 27.13 -25.17 25.70
C ASP A 166 28.46 -25.94 25.56
N ASN A 167 28.43 -27.18 25.05
CA ASN A 167 29.63 -28.01 24.91
C ASN A 167 29.71 -28.67 23.53
N PRO A 168 30.45 -28.07 22.58
CA PRO A 168 30.64 -28.61 21.23
C PRO A 168 31.23 -30.02 21.16
N ASN A 169 31.97 -30.47 22.19
CA ASN A 169 32.52 -31.82 22.20
C ASN A 169 31.43 -32.91 22.30
N ARG A 170 30.20 -32.53 22.64
CA ARG A 170 29.04 -33.43 22.69
C ARG A 170 28.22 -33.40 21.39
N TRP A 171 28.63 -32.60 20.41
CA TRP A 171 27.99 -32.55 19.10
C TRP A 171 28.39 -33.77 18.28
N THR A 172 27.53 -34.16 17.37
CA THR A 172 27.74 -35.31 16.48
C THR A 172 28.61 -34.85 15.32
N MET A 173 29.84 -35.38 15.25
CA MET A 173 30.81 -35.10 14.17
C MET A 173 31.00 -33.59 13.89
N PRO A 174 31.30 -32.76 14.90
CA PRO A 174 31.43 -31.30 14.74
C PRO A 174 32.50 -30.92 13.71
N GLU A 175 33.52 -31.75 13.55
CA GLU A 175 34.57 -31.57 12.54
C GLU A 175 34.10 -31.69 11.10
N THR A 176 32.89 -32.23 10.90
CA THR A 176 32.27 -32.44 9.60
C THR A 176 31.16 -31.42 9.38
N PHE A 177 30.24 -31.25 10.34
CA PHE A 177 29.04 -30.45 10.17
C PHE A 177 29.17 -29.00 10.65
N SER A 178 30.04 -28.75 11.64
CA SER A 178 30.07 -27.48 12.38
C SER A 178 31.22 -26.54 11.96
N LYS A 179 31.80 -26.77 10.78
CA LYS A 179 32.87 -25.94 10.21
C LYS A 179 32.35 -25.02 9.13
N THR A 180 32.72 -23.75 9.18
CA THR A 180 32.45 -22.80 8.10
C THR A 180 33.46 -22.99 6.97
N ALA A 181 33.07 -22.71 5.72
CA ALA A 181 33.94 -22.93 4.56
C ALA A 181 35.19 -21.99 4.54
N ASP A 182 35.09 -20.84 5.20
CA ASP A 182 36.14 -19.82 5.35
C ASP A 182 37.10 -20.08 6.53
N LEU A 183 36.91 -21.18 7.27
CA LEU A 183 37.72 -21.47 8.44
C LEU A 183 39.20 -21.71 8.06
N VAL A 184 40.09 -20.95 8.69
CA VAL A 184 41.54 -21.17 8.57
C VAL A 184 41.93 -22.49 9.24
N PRO A 185 42.70 -23.37 8.56
CA PRO A 185 43.18 -24.62 9.15
C PRO A 185 43.91 -24.41 10.48
N GLY A 186 43.61 -25.24 11.48
CA GLY A 186 44.22 -25.15 12.82
C GLY A 186 43.46 -24.26 13.82
N LEU A 187 42.35 -23.63 13.43
CA LEU A 187 41.47 -22.84 14.30
C LEU A 187 40.14 -23.52 14.63
N GLU A 188 40.05 -24.84 14.48
CA GLU A 188 38.81 -25.61 14.60
C GLU A 188 38.16 -25.46 15.98
N THR A 189 38.96 -25.58 17.05
CA THR A 189 38.45 -25.42 18.42
C THR A 189 37.83 -24.05 18.63
N LEU A 190 38.45 -22.99 18.10
CA LEU A 190 37.94 -21.63 18.21
C LEU A 190 36.62 -21.47 17.43
N ALA A 191 36.51 -22.09 16.26
CA ALA A 191 35.29 -22.06 15.45
C ALA A 191 34.10 -22.71 16.17
N TYR A 192 34.29 -23.88 16.78
CA TYR A 192 33.23 -24.55 17.52
C TYR A 192 32.80 -23.76 18.75
N THR A 193 33.75 -23.20 19.50
CA THR A 193 33.45 -22.33 20.64
C THR A 193 32.73 -21.07 20.18
N GLY A 194 33.13 -20.46 19.06
CA GLY A 194 32.46 -19.28 18.50
C GLY A 194 31.02 -19.58 18.06
N LEU A 195 30.77 -20.70 17.39
CA LEU A 195 29.42 -21.13 17.02
C LEU A 195 28.56 -21.46 18.25
N SER A 196 29.13 -22.12 19.26
CA SER A 196 28.45 -22.36 20.54
C SER A 196 28.07 -21.06 21.24
N GLN A 197 28.99 -20.09 21.30
CA GLN A 197 28.72 -18.79 21.88
C GLN A 197 27.61 -18.06 21.10
N TRP A 198 27.66 -18.09 19.77
CA TRP A 198 26.61 -17.49 18.95
C TRP A 198 25.24 -18.12 19.22
N LEU A 199 25.15 -19.44 19.35
CA LEU A 199 23.91 -20.14 19.70
C LEU A 199 23.39 -19.72 21.08
N GLN A 200 24.29 -19.60 22.06
CA GLN A 200 23.93 -19.14 23.41
C GLN A 200 23.43 -17.70 23.39
N ASP A 201 24.10 -16.81 22.64
CA ASP A 201 23.70 -15.41 22.48
C ASP A 201 22.35 -15.28 21.76
N PHE A 202 22.13 -16.10 20.73
CA PHE A 202 20.88 -16.16 19.98
C PHE A 202 19.70 -16.57 20.88
N ILE A 203 19.87 -17.62 21.69
CA ILE A 203 18.87 -18.05 22.67
C ILE A 203 18.70 -16.99 23.78
N GLY A 204 19.79 -16.41 24.29
CA GLY A 204 19.74 -15.37 25.31
C GLY A 204 18.97 -14.14 24.86
N ALA A 205 19.13 -13.71 23.61
CA ALA A 205 18.36 -12.61 23.03
C ALA A 205 16.85 -12.94 22.97
N ALA A 206 16.50 -14.16 22.59
CA ALA A 206 15.12 -14.64 22.60
C ALA A 206 14.55 -14.71 24.03
N GLU A 207 15.33 -15.13 25.03
CA GLU A 207 14.92 -15.15 26.44
C GLU A 207 14.64 -13.75 26.98
N LEU A 208 15.47 -12.76 26.64
CA LEU A 208 15.21 -11.36 26.99
C LEU A 208 13.91 -10.83 26.37
N LYS A 209 13.67 -11.13 25.09
CA LYS A 209 12.41 -10.76 24.41
C LYS A 209 11.20 -11.51 24.96
N ALA A 210 11.37 -12.77 25.39
CA ALA A 210 10.32 -13.56 26.03
C ALA A 210 9.95 -13.01 27.41
N ALA A 211 10.93 -12.54 28.19
CA ALA A 211 10.70 -11.99 29.52
C ALA A 211 10.10 -10.58 29.52
N ALA A 212 10.20 -9.83 28.41
CA ALA A 212 9.75 -8.45 28.32
C ALA A 212 8.21 -8.30 28.38
N THR A 213 7.45 -9.31 27.95
CA THR A 213 5.98 -9.31 27.96
C THR A 213 5.43 -10.73 28.07
N SER A 214 4.30 -10.91 28.75
CA SER A 214 3.64 -12.21 28.91
C SER A 214 3.15 -12.81 27.59
N ASP A 215 2.88 -11.97 26.58
CA ASP A 215 2.38 -12.38 25.26
C ASP A 215 3.49 -12.39 24.20
N SER A 216 4.73 -12.64 24.59
CA SER A 216 5.88 -12.57 23.68
C SER A 216 5.82 -13.64 22.60
N LEU A 217 6.13 -13.24 21.36
CA LEU A 217 6.26 -14.15 20.22
C LEU A 217 7.40 -15.17 20.38
N TYR A 218 8.30 -14.95 21.34
CA TYR A 218 9.46 -15.79 21.62
C TYR A 218 9.19 -16.88 22.66
N ALA A 219 8.04 -16.85 23.32
CA ALA A 219 7.73 -17.75 24.43
C ALA A 219 7.83 -19.24 24.05
N ASP A 220 7.29 -19.64 22.89
CA ASP A 220 7.33 -21.04 22.46
C ASP A 220 8.76 -21.51 22.16
N PHE A 221 9.54 -20.67 21.47
CA PHE A 221 10.94 -20.96 21.19
C PHE A 221 11.73 -21.16 22.49
N VAL A 222 11.56 -20.25 23.45
CA VAL A 222 12.23 -20.34 24.76
C VAL A 222 11.78 -21.58 25.53
N ALA A 223 10.48 -21.91 25.53
CA ALA A 223 10.00 -23.14 26.16
C ALA A 223 10.63 -24.38 25.50
N GLN A 224 10.70 -24.40 24.17
CA GLN A 224 11.20 -25.53 23.40
C GLN A 224 12.71 -25.75 23.54
N VAL A 225 13.53 -24.69 23.57
CA VAL A 225 14.98 -24.85 23.76
C VAL A 225 15.35 -25.27 25.18
N ASN A 226 14.48 -24.99 26.15
CA ASN A 226 14.63 -25.40 27.55
C ASN A 226 13.99 -26.77 27.87
N ASP A 227 13.13 -27.29 26.99
CA ASP A 227 12.49 -28.59 27.16
C ASP A 227 13.52 -29.74 26.97
N PRO A 228 13.82 -30.53 28.02
CA PRO A 228 14.75 -31.66 27.90
C PRO A 228 14.22 -32.80 27.04
N ASP A 229 12.89 -32.92 26.90
CA ASP A 229 12.21 -34.01 26.20
C ASP A 229 11.87 -33.66 24.75
N TRP A 230 12.03 -32.39 24.35
CA TRP A 230 11.80 -31.99 22.96
C TRP A 230 12.80 -32.67 22.01
N ASN A 231 12.28 -33.29 20.94
CA ASN A 231 13.08 -33.88 19.87
C ASN A 231 12.53 -33.44 18.51
N GLY A 232 13.44 -33.15 17.58
CA GLY A 232 13.11 -32.60 16.27
C GLY A 232 14.30 -31.90 15.63
N PHE A 233 14.01 -31.07 14.63
CA PHE A 233 15.01 -30.18 14.04
C PHE A 233 14.53 -28.73 14.05
N MET A 234 15.49 -27.82 13.96
CA MET A 234 15.26 -26.39 13.83
C MET A 234 16.33 -25.75 12.97
N VAL A 235 15.97 -24.74 12.20
CA VAL A 235 16.90 -23.92 11.43
C VAL A 235 16.82 -22.50 11.98
N LEU A 236 17.94 -21.96 12.45
CA LEU A 236 18.03 -20.62 13.04
C LEU A 236 18.54 -19.59 12.03
N ASN A 237 18.04 -18.36 12.15
CA ASN A 237 18.38 -17.23 11.28
C ASN A 237 18.32 -17.63 9.80
N ALA A 238 17.15 -18.12 9.39
CA ALA A 238 16.96 -18.84 8.16
C ALA A 238 16.47 -17.94 7.03
N ASP A 239 16.80 -18.32 5.79
CA ASP A 239 16.46 -17.51 4.63
C ASP A 239 14.96 -17.53 4.33
N LEU A 240 14.47 -16.35 3.97
CA LEU A 240 13.17 -16.12 3.36
C LEU A 240 13.42 -15.65 1.92
N PRO A 241 13.01 -16.41 0.88
CA PRO A 241 13.19 -15.98 -0.50
C PRO A 241 12.35 -14.72 -0.79
N LEU A 242 12.69 -13.96 -1.85
CA LEU A 242 12.04 -12.67 -2.16
C LEU A 242 10.52 -12.79 -2.37
N ASP A 243 10.08 -13.94 -2.86
CA ASP A 243 8.71 -14.38 -3.11
C ASP A 243 8.15 -15.26 -1.97
N SER A 244 8.76 -15.25 -0.78
CA SER A 244 8.27 -16.02 0.38
C SER A 244 6.96 -15.50 0.96
N LEU A 245 6.57 -14.28 0.59
CA LEU A 245 5.36 -13.65 1.06
C LEU A 245 4.16 -14.29 0.35
N PRO A 246 3.07 -14.60 1.08
CA PRO A 246 1.79 -14.93 0.47
C PRO A 246 1.39 -13.89 -0.59
N GLU A 247 0.71 -14.30 -1.65
CA GLU A 247 0.37 -13.43 -2.79
C GLU A 247 -0.33 -12.13 -2.36
N GLN A 248 -1.21 -12.21 -1.36
CA GLN A 248 -1.92 -11.05 -0.82
C GLN A 248 -1.00 -10.03 -0.12
N LEU A 249 0.16 -10.48 0.36
CA LEU A 249 1.22 -9.65 0.94
C LEU A 249 2.27 -9.21 -0.09
N ALA A 250 2.18 -9.67 -1.35
CA ALA A 250 3.20 -9.34 -2.35
C ALA A 250 3.44 -7.83 -2.47
N GLY A 251 2.41 -6.99 -2.26
CA GLY A 251 2.54 -5.53 -2.30
C GLY A 251 3.50 -4.93 -1.28
N ILE A 252 3.68 -5.54 -0.11
CA ILE A 252 4.56 -5.00 0.94
C ILE A 252 6.05 -5.30 0.68
N ALA A 253 6.36 -6.20 -0.26
CA ALA A 253 7.72 -6.52 -0.71
C ALA A 253 8.56 -5.26 -1.03
N ALA A 254 7.91 -4.24 -1.62
CA ALA A 254 8.52 -2.96 -1.94
C ALA A 254 9.23 -2.27 -0.77
N GLY A 255 8.73 -2.46 0.46
CA GLY A 255 9.18 -1.76 1.65
C GLY A 255 10.08 -2.60 2.56
N ILE A 256 10.44 -3.82 2.19
CA ILE A 256 11.28 -4.72 3.00
C ILE A 256 12.76 -4.48 2.68
N ASP A 257 13.59 -4.39 3.72
CA ASP A 257 15.04 -4.50 3.61
C ASP A 257 15.42 -5.99 3.61
N TYR A 258 15.63 -6.54 2.41
CA TYR A 258 15.95 -7.95 2.22
C TYR A 258 17.31 -8.36 2.78
N SER A 259 18.21 -7.41 3.09
CA SER A 259 19.48 -7.74 3.77
C SER A 259 19.29 -8.17 5.22
N ARG A 260 18.07 -7.99 5.75
CA ARG A 260 17.64 -8.26 7.14
C ARG A 260 16.38 -9.13 7.20
N PHE A 261 15.83 -9.56 6.07
CA PHE A 261 14.57 -10.31 6.02
C PHE A 261 14.83 -11.81 6.17
N PHE A 262 14.80 -12.28 7.42
CA PHE A 262 15.05 -13.67 7.79
C PHE A 262 13.99 -14.16 8.77
N ALA A 263 13.76 -15.47 8.77
CA ALA A 263 13.07 -16.11 9.86
C ALA A 263 14.00 -16.18 11.07
N HIS A 264 13.52 -15.83 12.26
CA HIS A 264 14.23 -16.09 13.50
C HIS A 264 14.51 -17.60 13.61
N HIS A 265 13.50 -18.42 13.39
CA HIS A 265 13.67 -19.87 13.19
C HIS A 265 12.47 -20.47 12.45
N PHE A 266 12.66 -21.68 11.94
CA PHE A 266 11.58 -22.61 11.64
C PHE A 266 12.01 -24.03 11.97
N GLY A 267 11.07 -24.96 12.10
CA GLY A 267 11.40 -26.35 12.34
C GLY A 267 10.20 -27.26 12.46
N ALA A 268 10.47 -28.51 12.85
CA ALA A 268 9.44 -29.50 13.13
C ALA A 268 9.81 -30.33 14.35
N SER A 269 8.80 -30.62 15.17
CA SER A 269 8.92 -31.66 16.19
C SER A 269 8.82 -33.02 15.53
N VAL A 270 9.40 -34.05 16.17
CA VAL A 270 9.41 -35.42 15.61
C VAL A 270 8.02 -35.86 15.14
N SER A 271 7.94 -36.30 13.88
CA SER A 271 6.68 -36.73 13.27
C SER A 271 6.37 -38.17 13.64
N ARG A 272 5.08 -38.49 13.84
CA ARG A 272 4.65 -39.87 14.11
C ARG A 272 4.64 -40.66 12.80
N ILE A 273 5.41 -41.74 12.77
CA ILE A 273 5.38 -42.72 11.68
C ILE A 273 4.25 -43.71 11.95
N SER A 274 3.44 -43.94 10.93
CA SER A 274 2.36 -44.92 10.98
C SER A 274 2.55 -46.01 9.93
N HIS A 275 1.99 -47.17 10.22
CA HIS A 275 1.95 -48.29 9.31
C HIS A 275 0.56 -48.35 8.67
N GLN A 276 0.46 -48.07 7.37
CA GLN A 276 -0.77 -48.18 6.59
C GLN A 276 -0.49 -48.99 5.31
N ASP A 277 -1.35 -49.96 5.02
CA ASP A 277 -1.29 -50.81 3.82
C ASP A 277 0.10 -51.41 3.55
N ASP A 278 0.68 -52.02 4.60
CA ASP A 278 2.01 -52.67 4.59
C ASP A 278 3.19 -51.72 4.31
N THR A 279 2.98 -50.41 4.48
CA THR A 279 4.03 -49.40 4.28
C THR A 279 4.10 -48.37 5.41
N LEU A 280 5.33 -48.00 5.77
CA LEU A 280 5.61 -46.94 6.74
C LEU A 280 5.47 -45.56 6.07
N ASP A 281 4.79 -44.62 6.70
CA ASP A 281 4.76 -43.22 6.25
C ASP A 281 4.50 -42.25 7.41
N ILE A 282 4.82 -40.97 7.19
CA ILE A 282 4.38 -39.88 8.06
C ILE A 282 2.90 -39.61 7.81
N GLN A 283 2.12 -39.44 8.88
CA GLN A 283 0.72 -39.07 8.76
C GLN A 283 0.56 -37.60 8.36
N GLY A 284 0.13 -37.34 7.13
CA GLY A 284 -0.24 -36.01 6.65
C GLY A 284 0.92 -35.00 6.71
N ILE A 285 0.65 -33.82 7.28
CA ILE A 285 1.61 -32.72 7.43
C ILE A 285 2.26 -32.82 8.81
N SER A 286 3.58 -32.60 8.89
CA SER A 286 4.33 -32.53 10.15
C SER A 286 3.83 -31.41 11.06
N ASN A 287 4.17 -31.47 12.35
CA ASN A 287 3.92 -30.38 13.30
C ASN A 287 5.00 -29.30 13.16
N LEU A 288 4.77 -28.34 12.26
CA LEU A 288 5.70 -27.28 11.92
C LEU A 288 5.49 -26.05 12.82
N PHE A 289 6.59 -25.33 13.09
CA PHE A 289 6.59 -24.09 13.84
C PHE A 289 7.64 -23.13 13.28
N GLY A 290 7.52 -21.85 13.60
CA GLY A 290 8.50 -20.85 13.20
C GLY A 290 8.11 -19.45 13.63
N LEU A 291 9.07 -18.54 13.52
CA LEU A 291 8.90 -17.12 13.82
C LEU A 291 9.64 -16.30 12.78
N ILE A 292 8.93 -15.35 12.17
CA ILE A 292 9.51 -14.23 11.43
C ILE A 292 9.39 -13.00 12.35
N ASP A 293 10.49 -12.31 12.62
CA ASP A 293 10.52 -11.04 13.36
C ASP A 293 11.41 -10.04 12.61
N TYR A 294 10.82 -9.39 11.62
CA TYR A 294 11.45 -8.31 10.88
C TYR A 294 11.05 -6.95 11.48
N GLN A 295 12.05 -6.12 11.75
CA GLN A 295 11.87 -4.73 12.17
C GLN A 295 12.88 -3.82 11.48
N ASN A 296 12.39 -2.65 11.06
CA ASN A 296 13.24 -1.58 10.57
C ASN A 296 14.10 -1.03 11.73
N PRO A 297 15.43 -0.87 11.57
CA PRO A 297 16.31 -0.47 12.68
C PRO A 297 15.97 0.88 13.30
N ALA A 298 15.56 1.85 12.49
CA ALA A 298 15.18 3.17 13.00
C ALA A 298 13.88 3.11 13.79
N TYR A 299 12.95 2.25 13.36
CA TYR A 299 11.70 2.00 14.08
C TYR A 299 11.94 1.23 15.39
N GLU A 300 12.74 0.17 15.35
CA GLU A 300 13.16 -0.60 16.53
C GLU A 300 13.83 0.31 17.58
N GLN A 301 14.74 1.19 17.15
CA GLN A 301 15.39 2.15 18.02
C GLN A 301 14.41 3.19 18.59
N ALA A 302 13.42 3.64 17.81
CA ALA A 302 12.39 4.56 18.27
C ALA A 302 11.49 3.91 19.33
N GLN A 303 11.06 2.66 19.09
CA GLN A 303 10.30 1.84 20.04
C GLN A 303 11.08 1.65 21.35
N ALA A 304 12.37 1.30 21.27
CA ALA A 304 13.24 1.16 22.44
C ALA A 304 13.36 2.46 23.26
N ASN A 305 13.18 3.62 22.62
CA ASN A 305 13.17 4.93 23.27
C ASN A 305 11.77 5.36 23.77
N GLY A 306 10.77 4.47 23.72
CA GLY A 306 9.42 4.70 24.21
C GLY A 306 8.47 5.38 23.20
N ALA A 307 8.81 5.38 21.91
CA ALA A 307 7.88 5.84 20.88
C ALA A 307 6.65 4.93 20.79
N ASP A 308 5.50 5.50 20.43
CA ASP A 308 4.28 4.75 20.15
C ASP A 308 4.43 3.88 18.88
N ALA A 309 3.67 2.79 18.78
CA ALA A 309 3.71 1.83 17.68
C ALA A 309 3.34 2.43 16.31
N ASP A 310 2.53 3.48 16.30
CA ASP A 310 2.15 4.16 15.06
C ASP A 310 3.11 5.30 14.69
N MET A 311 4.22 5.49 15.43
CA MET A 311 5.16 6.57 15.20
C MET A 311 5.92 6.37 13.88
N PRO A 312 5.81 7.30 12.92
CA PRO A 312 6.55 7.18 11.68
C PRO A 312 8.04 7.47 11.86
N ILE A 313 8.85 6.88 10.98
CA ILE A 313 10.28 7.18 10.84
C ILE A 313 10.53 8.03 9.59
N ALA A 314 11.63 8.78 9.56
CA ALA A 314 12.03 9.51 8.36
C ALA A 314 12.49 8.53 7.27
N LEU A 315 11.96 8.69 6.05
CA LEU A 315 12.35 7.93 4.87
C LEU A 315 12.84 8.87 3.77
N ALA A 316 13.81 8.42 2.98
CA ALA A 316 14.19 9.08 1.75
C ALA A 316 13.05 8.94 0.72
N LYS A 317 12.59 10.07 0.16
CA LYS A 317 11.45 10.11 -0.75
C LYS A 317 11.90 10.25 -2.20
N ALA A 318 11.25 9.51 -3.10
CA ALA A 318 11.38 9.65 -4.53
C ALA A 318 10.09 10.25 -5.08
N GLU A 319 10.18 11.32 -5.87
CA GLU A 319 9.02 11.97 -6.50
C GLU A 319 7.95 12.45 -5.50
N GLY A 320 8.35 12.69 -4.24
CA GLY A 320 7.47 13.16 -3.17
C GLY A 320 6.80 12.05 -2.36
N TYR A 321 7.11 10.78 -2.58
CA TYR A 321 6.56 9.65 -1.83
C TYR A 321 7.65 8.67 -1.39
N ALA A 322 7.40 7.89 -0.33
CA ALA A 322 8.20 6.74 0.06
C ALA A 322 7.34 5.69 0.75
N PHE A 323 7.78 4.44 0.70
CA PHE A 323 7.12 3.31 1.37
C PHE A 323 8.16 2.47 2.11
N SER A 324 7.81 2.00 3.31
CA SER A 324 8.62 1.05 4.07
C SER A 324 7.72 0.14 4.90
N VAL A 325 8.15 -1.11 5.06
CA VAL A 325 7.68 -1.98 6.13
C VAL A 325 8.50 -1.64 7.37
N LEU A 326 7.84 -1.21 8.44
CA LEU A 326 8.47 -0.90 9.72
C LEU A 326 8.62 -2.15 10.59
N GLN A 327 7.61 -3.02 10.52
CA GLN A 327 7.54 -4.26 11.28
C GLN A 327 6.77 -5.31 10.48
N LEU A 328 7.24 -6.54 10.51
CA LEU A 328 6.56 -7.71 9.97
C LEU A 328 6.88 -8.91 10.85
N GLN A 329 5.87 -9.36 11.59
CA GLN A 329 5.97 -10.46 12.52
C GLN A 329 4.92 -11.52 12.18
N ALA A 330 5.38 -12.76 12.05
CA ALA A 330 4.52 -13.91 11.79
C ALA A 330 4.95 -15.08 12.68
N LEU A 331 4.05 -15.53 13.55
CA LEU A 331 4.26 -16.68 14.43
C LEU A 331 3.47 -17.87 13.94
N PHE A 332 4.14 -19.00 13.80
CA PHE A 332 3.56 -20.24 13.32
C PHE A 332 3.61 -21.31 14.40
N ARG A 333 2.45 -21.94 14.65
CA ARG A 333 2.33 -23.10 15.55
C ARG A 333 1.50 -24.17 14.86
N GLN A 334 1.92 -25.43 14.99
CA GLN A 334 1.15 -26.56 14.47
C GLN A 334 0.76 -26.39 13.00
N SER A 335 1.73 -25.91 12.21
CA SER A 335 1.61 -25.70 10.77
C SER A 335 0.59 -24.64 10.36
N ARG A 336 0.24 -23.71 11.27
CA ARG A 336 -0.70 -22.62 11.04
C ARG A 336 -0.11 -21.29 11.47
N LEU A 337 -0.48 -20.22 10.79
CA LEU A 337 -0.26 -18.85 11.24
C LEU A 337 -1.16 -18.57 12.45
N VAL A 338 -0.56 -18.20 13.59
CA VAL A 338 -1.27 -17.92 14.85
C VAL A 338 -1.27 -16.44 15.20
N THR A 339 -0.19 -15.73 14.85
CA THR A 339 -0.09 -14.29 15.07
C THR A 339 0.52 -13.63 13.86
N PHE A 340 -0.08 -12.52 13.44
CA PHE A 340 0.45 -11.64 12.40
C PHE A 340 0.33 -10.21 12.89
N ASN A 341 1.48 -9.55 13.06
CA ASN A 341 1.54 -8.13 13.39
C ASN A 341 2.41 -7.44 12.34
N SER A 342 1.90 -6.39 11.73
CA SER A 342 2.71 -5.61 10.79
C SER A 342 2.42 -4.12 10.91
N ARG A 343 3.44 -3.31 10.64
CA ARG A 343 3.33 -1.86 10.53
C ARG A 343 3.96 -1.46 9.21
N ILE A 344 3.20 -0.81 8.35
CA ILE A 344 3.69 -0.27 7.07
C ILE A 344 3.51 1.24 7.05
N GLN A 345 4.41 1.94 6.37
CA GLN A 345 4.43 3.39 6.35
C GLN A 345 4.37 3.91 4.92
N LEU A 346 3.44 4.85 4.68
CA LEU A 346 3.46 5.73 3.51
C LEU A 346 3.94 7.11 3.94
N SER A 347 5.05 7.58 3.38
CA SER A 347 5.53 8.95 3.55
C SER A 347 5.24 9.79 2.31
N LEU A 348 4.95 11.06 2.53
CA LEU A 348 4.58 12.00 1.49
C LEU A 348 5.21 13.38 1.75
N ASP A 349 5.61 14.10 0.70
CA ASP A 349 6.04 15.51 0.75
C ASP A 349 5.05 16.43 0.07
N ARG A 350 4.16 15.87 -0.76
CA ARG A 350 3.19 16.64 -1.54
C ARG A 350 1.84 15.94 -1.54
N LEU A 351 0.78 16.74 -1.56
CA LEU A 351 -0.59 16.27 -1.70
C LEU A 351 -1.36 17.26 -2.57
N PHE A 352 -2.13 16.76 -3.55
CA PHE A 352 -2.74 17.59 -4.62
C PHE A 352 -1.72 18.50 -5.34
N GLY A 353 -0.48 18.03 -5.44
CA GLY A 353 0.65 18.78 -6.02
C GLY A 353 1.24 19.88 -5.12
N SER A 354 0.62 20.23 -3.99
CA SER A 354 1.16 21.24 -3.06
C SER A 354 2.15 20.60 -2.07
N PRO A 355 3.27 21.25 -1.74
CA PRO A 355 4.17 20.80 -0.67
C PRO A 355 3.47 20.76 0.69
N ILE A 356 3.83 19.79 1.54
CA ILE A 356 3.36 19.67 2.91
C ILE A 356 4.33 20.42 3.84
N LEU A 357 3.82 21.42 4.55
CA LEU A 357 4.58 22.25 5.49
C LEU A 357 4.66 21.63 6.89
N ALA A 358 3.58 20.99 7.33
CA ALA A 358 3.48 20.34 8.63
C ALA A 358 2.38 19.27 8.61
N THR A 359 2.51 18.28 9.50
CA THR A 359 1.49 17.24 9.71
C THR A 359 1.09 17.22 11.17
N LEU A 360 -0.21 17.16 11.43
CA LEU A 360 -0.75 16.83 12.76
C LEU A 360 -1.29 15.40 12.72
N ARG A 361 -0.93 14.57 13.69
CA ARG A 361 -1.47 13.23 13.91
C ARG A 361 -2.21 13.24 15.23
N ALA A 362 -3.50 12.91 15.22
CA ALA A 362 -4.35 13.03 16.42
C ALA A 362 -4.35 14.44 17.03
N ALA A 363 -4.26 15.49 16.19
CA ALA A 363 -4.08 16.90 16.57
C ALA A 363 -2.71 17.26 17.19
N GLU A 364 -1.77 16.32 17.29
CA GLU A 364 -0.41 16.58 17.78
C GLU A 364 0.59 16.71 16.62
N PRO A 365 1.59 17.60 16.71
CA PRO A 365 2.61 17.73 15.68
C PRO A 365 3.37 16.42 15.43
N CYS A 366 3.49 16.04 14.17
CA CYS A 366 4.32 14.93 13.74
C CYS A 366 5.60 15.45 13.08
N ALA A 367 6.75 14.91 13.50
CA ALA A 367 8.05 15.30 12.94
C ALA A 367 8.24 14.86 11.47
N VAL A 368 7.44 13.90 11.02
CA VAL A 368 7.52 13.32 9.68
C VAL A 368 6.15 13.36 9.02
N ASN A 369 6.10 13.79 7.76
CA ASN A 369 4.90 13.74 6.93
C ASN A 369 4.67 12.29 6.44
N ALA A 370 4.02 11.48 7.27
CA ALA A 370 3.77 10.07 6.99
C ALA A 370 2.53 9.55 7.74
N MET A 371 2.01 8.44 7.23
CA MET A 371 0.95 7.66 7.87
C MET A 371 1.44 6.23 8.06
N VAL A 372 1.24 5.70 9.28
CA VAL A 372 1.52 4.29 9.61
C VAL A 372 0.20 3.53 9.66
N LEU A 373 0.17 2.39 8.98
CA LEU A 373 -0.97 1.49 8.91
C LEU A 373 -0.70 0.23 9.72
N ASP A 374 -1.74 -0.24 10.41
CA ASP A 374 -1.71 -1.52 11.13
C ASP A 374 -2.05 -2.66 10.17
N GLY A 375 -1.26 -3.72 10.21
CA GLY A 375 -1.44 -4.94 9.45
C GLY A 375 -1.90 -6.08 10.32
N SER A 376 -3.04 -6.67 9.97
CA SER A 376 -3.63 -7.83 10.66
C SER A 376 -3.97 -8.94 9.67
N ALA A 377 -4.06 -10.18 10.17
CA ALA A 377 -4.51 -11.33 9.41
C ALA A 377 -5.88 -11.81 9.92
N LEU A 378 -6.83 -12.00 9.00
CA LEU A 378 -8.15 -12.54 9.26
C LEU A 378 -8.23 -13.93 8.61
N GLN A 379 -8.51 -14.95 9.41
CA GLN A 379 -8.69 -16.31 8.90
C GLN A 379 -10.18 -16.62 8.72
N GLN A 380 -10.59 -16.96 7.49
CA GLN A 380 -11.96 -17.37 7.18
C GLN A 380 -11.93 -18.58 6.23
N ASN A 381 -12.57 -19.68 6.63
CA ASN A 381 -12.70 -20.91 5.82
C ASN A 381 -11.36 -21.37 5.20
N ASP A 382 -10.32 -21.51 6.04
CA ASP A 382 -8.94 -21.87 5.65
C ASP A 382 -8.23 -20.90 4.70
N THR A 383 -8.84 -19.75 4.37
CA THR A 383 -8.20 -18.67 3.63
C THR A 383 -7.76 -17.57 4.59
N THR A 384 -6.49 -17.20 4.55
CA THR A 384 -5.97 -16.05 5.29
C THR A 384 -6.13 -14.79 4.43
N THR A 385 -6.75 -13.75 4.99
CA THR A 385 -6.87 -12.42 4.38
C THR A 385 -6.03 -11.42 5.17
N TYR A 386 -5.14 -10.70 4.52
CA TYR A 386 -4.35 -9.66 5.16
C TYR A 386 -4.95 -8.28 4.94
N VAL A 387 -5.14 -7.52 6.02
CA VAL A 387 -5.74 -6.19 6.00
C VAL A 387 -4.74 -5.19 6.57
N PHE A 388 -4.50 -4.11 5.82
CA PHE A 388 -3.70 -2.98 6.25
C PHE A 388 -4.56 -1.73 6.27
N GLU A 389 -4.85 -1.19 7.45
CA GLU A 389 -5.64 0.01 7.59
C GLU A 389 -5.26 0.86 8.80
N GLN A 390 -5.69 2.11 8.79
CA GLN A 390 -5.60 3.03 9.92
C GLN A 390 -6.75 4.02 9.84
N SER A 391 -7.36 4.34 10.99
CA SER A 391 -8.46 5.31 11.11
C SER A 391 -8.12 6.51 12.00
N GLN A 392 -6.85 6.64 12.39
CA GLN A 392 -6.31 7.83 13.03
C GLN A 392 -6.42 9.05 12.08
N SER A 393 -6.81 10.19 12.62
CA SER A 393 -6.85 11.44 11.84
C SER A 393 -5.45 12.05 11.68
N TYR A 394 -5.12 12.32 10.42
CA TYR A 394 -3.96 13.10 9.98
C TYR A 394 -4.46 14.38 9.31
N LEU A 395 -3.85 15.52 9.64
CA LEU A 395 -4.07 16.79 8.96
C LEU A 395 -2.75 17.25 8.33
N PHE A 396 -2.73 17.36 7.01
CA PHE A 396 -1.58 17.84 6.25
C PHE A 396 -1.79 19.32 5.93
N ASN A 397 -0.95 20.18 6.51
CA ASN A 397 -0.91 21.61 6.16
C ASN A 397 -0.11 21.77 4.88
N LEU A 398 -0.72 22.36 3.86
CA LEU A 398 -0.15 22.49 2.53
C LEU A 398 0.31 23.93 2.28
N ASP A 399 1.38 24.09 1.50
CA ASP A 399 1.81 25.41 1.02
C ASP A 399 0.90 25.88 -0.13
N SER A 400 -0.33 26.27 0.21
CA SER A 400 -1.33 26.74 -0.74
C SER A 400 -2.24 27.79 -0.12
N ASN A 401 -2.56 28.83 -0.90
CA ASN A 401 -3.59 29.81 -0.55
C ASN A 401 -5.00 29.45 -1.07
N VAL A 402 -5.15 28.27 -1.67
CA VAL A 402 -6.45 27.72 -2.13
C VAL A 402 -6.88 26.54 -1.27
N LEU A 403 -6.02 25.51 -1.17
CA LEU A 403 -6.25 24.31 -0.36
C LEU A 403 -5.18 24.26 0.74
N PRO A 404 -5.31 25.07 1.81
CA PRO A 404 -4.29 25.17 2.86
C PRO A 404 -4.16 23.90 3.70
N ALA A 405 -5.16 23.03 3.73
CA ALA A 405 -5.00 21.71 4.33
C ALA A 405 -5.87 20.63 3.68
N ALA A 406 -5.42 19.40 3.83
CA ALA A 406 -6.21 18.21 3.54
C ALA A 406 -6.01 17.20 4.66
N SER A 407 -7.08 16.57 5.10
CA SER A 407 -7.02 15.52 6.10
C SER A 407 -7.14 14.14 5.49
N VAL A 408 -6.64 13.15 6.22
CA VAL A 408 -6.86 11.72 6.01
C VAL A 408 -7.32 11.15 7.34
N ASN A 409 -8.55 10.68 7.39
CA ASN A 409 -9.16 10.11 8.59
C ASN A 409 -9.30 8.59 8.49
N ARG A 410 -9.15 8.04 7.30
CA ARG A 410 -8.99 6.61 7.08
C ARG A 410 -8.05 6.39 5.91
N ILE A 411 -7.20 5.38 6.02
CA ILE A 411 -6.36 4.89 4.95
C ILE A 411 -6.36 3.36 4.94
N GLN A 412 -6.35 2.78 3.75
CA GLN A 412 -6.24 1.34 3.55
C GLN A 412 -5.21 1.04 2.48
N PHE A 413 -4.41 0.00 2.65
CA PHE A 413 -3.48 -0.52 1.65
C PHE A 413 -3.98 -1.85 1.09
N ASN A 414 -3.94 -1.98 -0.23
CA ASN A 414 -4.37 -3.17 -0.96
C ASN A 414 -3.30 -3.61 -1.97
N THR A 415 -2.97 -4.90 -1.98
CA THR A 415 -2.20 -5.54 -3.05
C THR A 415 -3.16 -5.85 -4.21
N LEU A 416 -2.80 -5.43 -5.42
CA LEU A 416 -3.58 -5.67 -6.65
C LEU A 416 -3.03 -6.86 -7.47
N GLY A 417 -1.95 -7.49 -7.01
CA GLY A 417 -1.26 -8.58 -7.71
C GLY A 417 -0.40 -8.06 -8.86
N SER A 418 -0.23 -8.87 -9.89
CA SER A 418 0.55 -8.51 -11.08
C SER A 418 -0.34 -8.24 -12.30
N PRO A 419 -0.49 -6.98 -12.74
CA PRO A 419 -1.37 -6.63 -13.86
C PRO A 419 -0.81 -7.10 -15.23
N ASP A 420 0.46 -7.48 -15.29
CA ASP A 420 1.21 -7.80 -16.51
C ASP A 420 1.81 -9.22 -16.50
N GLY A 421 1.20 -10.14 -15.74
CA GLY A 421 1.55 -11.57 -15.79
C GLY A 421 2.84 -11.95 -15.07
N GLY A 422 3.21 -11.20 -14.04
CA GLY A 422 4.33 -11.50 -13.12
C GLY A 422 5.53 -10.56 -13.24
N VAL A 423 5.47 -9.52 -14.09
CA VAL A 423 6.61 -8.61 -14.33
C VAL A 423 6.63 -7.48 -13.30
N THR A 424 5.47 -6.89 -13.05
CA THR A 424 5.27 -5.78 -12.12
C THR A 424 4.29 -6.22 -11.05
N THR A 425 4.55 -5.86 -9.80
CA THR A 425 3.55 -5.95 -8.72
C THR A 425 2.94 -4.57 -8.51
N ALA A 426 1.61 -4.52 -8.43
CA ALA A 426 0.87 -3.28 -8.21
C ALA A 426 0.12 -3.33 -6.87
N SER A 427 0.05 -2.18 -6.22
CA SER A 427 -0.67 -1.95 -4.97
C SER A 427 -1.29 -0.55 -4.99
N ARG A 428 -2.19 -0.29 -4.05
CA ARG A 428 -2.76 1.03 -3.86
C ARG A 428 -3.04 1.35 -2.40
N PHE A 429 -2.90 2.62 -2.08
CA PHE A 429 -3.49 3.23 -0.90
C PHE A 429 -4.81 3.88 -1.29
N LEU A 430 -5.86 3.63 -0.51
CA LEU A 430 -7.15 4.31 -0.60
C LEU A 430 -7.28 5.22 0.61
N LEU A 431 -7.62 6.49 0.38
CA LEU A 431 -7.67 7.52 1.40
C LEU A 431 -9.08 8.12 1.48
N TRP A 432 -9.51 8.38 2.71
CA TRP A 432 -10.74 9.10 3.03
C TRP A 432 -10.39 10.26 3.97
N GLY A 433 -11.03 11.40 3.78
CA GLY A 433 -10.76 12.57 4.61
C GLY A 433 -11.52 13.80 4.12
N LYS A 434 -10.96 14.99 4.36
CA LYS A 434 -11.58 16.25 3.94
C LYS A 434 -10.59 17.17 3.23
N LEU A 435 -11.09 17.93 2.26
CA LEU A 435 -10.41 19.05 1.63
C LEU A 435 -10.83 20.35 2.35
N ASP A 436 -9.89 21.00 3.03
CA ASP A 436 -10.13 22.21 3.80
C ASP A 436 -9.70 23.43 2.99
N PHE A 437 -10.66 24.06 2.30
CA PHE A 437 -10.37 25.16 1.39
C PHE A 437 -10.33 26.50 2.12
N ALA A 438 -9.48 27.41 1.64
CA ALA A 438 -9.34 28.75 2.18
C ALA A 438 -10.65 29.56 2.08
N LEU A 439 -10.87 30.46 3.04
CA LEU A 439 -11.88 31.51 2.93
C LEU A 439 -11.26 32.71 2.19
N LEU A 440 -11.58 32.86 0.90
CA LEU A 440 -11.08 33.98 0.10
C LEU A 440 -11.71 35.31 0.55
N LYS A 441 -10.99 36.41 0.32
CA LYS A 441 -11.36 37.75 0.77
C LYS A 441 -11.16 38.75 -0.36
N THR A 442 -12.04 39.75 -0.41
CA THR A 442 -11.92 40.95 -1.24
C THR A 442 -11.72 42.17 -0.34
N SER A 443 -11.51 43.35 -0.92
CA SER A 443 -11.51 44.61 -0.17
C SER A 443 -12.83 44.87 0.58
N ALA A 444 -13.94 44.28 0.12
CA ALA A 444 -15.28 44.42 0.70
C ALA A 444 -15.62 43.33 1.72
N GLY A 445 -14.67 42.48 2.12
CA GLY A 445 -14.84 41.41 3.11
C GLY A 445 -14.75 39.99 2.53
N PRO A 446 -15.22 38.97 3.28
CA PRO A 446 -15.20 37.57 2.84
C PRO A 446 -15.93 37.35 1.51
N PHE A 447 -15.33 36.55 0.64
CA PHE A 447 -15.87 36.14 -0.67
C PHE A 447 -15.67 34.64 -0.80
N ASP A 448 -16.63 33.85 -0.32
CA ASP A 448 -16.42 32.41 -0.14
C ASP A 448 -16.77 31.60 -1.40
N LEU A 449 -15.86 31.66 -2.35
CA LEU A 449 -15.95 30.93 -3.62
C LEU A 449 -15.74 29.41 -3.44
N LEU A 450 -14.89 29.02 -2.50
CA LEU A 450 -14.48 27.62 -2.30
C LEU A 450 -15.41 26.85 -1.35
N SER A 451 -16.23 27.56 -0.56
CA SER A 451 -17.40 27.08 0.19
C SER A 451 -17.19 26.11 1.36
N PHE A 452 -16.15 25.28 1.31
CA PHE A 452 -15.92 24.19 2.25
C PHE A 452 -14.70 24.46 3.14
N GLY A 453 -14.88 24.33 4.46
CA GLY A 453 -13.83 24.50 5.46
C GLY A 453 -14.38 25.16 6.72
N SER A 454 -13.50 25.53 7.65
CA SER A 454 -13.86 26.25 8.88
C SER A 454 -14.38 27.66 8.61
N ASP A 455 -15.30 28.17 9.44
CA ASP A 455 -15.93 29.49 9.23
C ASP A 455 -14.94 30.66 9.26
N ASP A 456 -13.85 30.55 10.02
CA ASP A 456 -12.80 31.58 10.09
C ASP A 456 -11.73 31.43 8.99
N GLY A 457 -11.77 30.33 8.22
CA GLY A 457 -10.80 29.99 7.18
C GLY A 457 -9.49 29.40 7.70
N SER A 458 -9.41 29.08 9.00
CA SER A 458 -8.24 28.43 9.59
C SER A 458 -8.23 26.92 9.29
N PRO A 459 -7.09 26.34 8.85
CA PRO A 459 -6.99 24.90 8.63
C PRO A 459 -7.36 24.09 9.89
N SER A 460 -8.41 23.28 9.83
CA SER A 460 -8.94 22.59 11.02
C SER A 460 -9.81 21.35 10.72
N ASN A 461 -9.29 20.34 10.01
CA ASN A 461 -9.98 19.07 9.68
C ASN A 461 -11.49 19.21 9.36
N GLN A 462 -11.86 20.30 8.71
CA GLN A 462 -13.22 20.62 8.26
C GLN A 462 -13.18 20.87 6.76
N GLY A 463 -14.31 20.70 6.09
CA GLY A 463 -14.41 20.95 4.66
C GLY A 463 -15.07 19.83 3.88
N LEU A 464 -14.70 19.70 2.61
CA LEU A 464 -15.36 18.80 1.67
C LEU A 464 -14.86 17.38 1.89
N ALA A 465 -15.73 16.51 2.42
CA ALA A 465 -15.38 15.12 2.64
C ALA A 465 -15.27 14.37 1.31
N TYR A 466 -14.20 13.58 1.21
CA TYR A 466 -13.88 12.76 0.05
C TYR A 466 -13.66 11.30 0.46
N THR A 467 -13.85 10.41 -0.51
CA THR A 467 -13.67 8.97 -0.38
C THR A 467 -12.87 8.44 -1.56
N ASN A 468 -12.15 7.33 -1.38
CA ASN A 468 -11.45 6.60 -2.44
C ASN A 468 -10.41 7.42 -3.24
N LEU A 469 -9.78 8.43 -2.63
CA LEU A 469 -8.58 9.04 -3.22
C LEU A 469 -7.49 7.97 -3.29
N GLN A 470 -6.86 7.78 -4.45
CA GLN A 470 -5.91 6.71 -4.65
C GLN A 470 -4.47 7.22 -4.75
N ILE A 471 -3.55 6.54 -4.08
CA ILE A 471 -2.12 6.60 -4.38
C ILE A 471 -1.71 5.20 -4.83
N GLY A 472 -1.43 5.04 -6.13
CA GLY A 472 -0.91 3.82 -6.69
C GLY A 472 0.58 3.63 -6.36
N MET A 473 0.97 2.38 -6.17
CA MET A 473 2.36 1.97 -5.98
C MET A 473 2.64 0.77 -6.89
N SER A 474 3.76 0.80 -7.61
CA SER A 474 4.17 -0.32 -8.46
C SER A 474 5.67 -0.51 -8.48
N PHE A 475 6.12 -1.75 -8.65
CA PHE A 475 7.54 -2.09 -8.72
C PHE A 475 7.78 -3.35 -9.57
N PRO A 476 8.94 -3.50 -10.23
CA PRO A 476 9.30 -4.74 -10.91
C PRO A 476 9.52 -5.87 -9.89
N SER A 477 8.95 -7.04 -10.13
CA SER A 477 9.04 -8.17 -9.19
C SER A 477 10.47 -8.68 -8.98
N ALA A 478 11.36 -8.51 -9.98
CA ALA A 478 12.78 -8.83 -9.87
C ALA A 478 13.59 -7.84 -8.99
N THR A 479 13.08 -6.63 -8.79
CA THR A 479 13.74 -5.58 -8.00
C THR A 479 12.70 -4.83 -7.15
N PRO A 480 12.16 -5.45 -6.08
CA PRO A 480 10.99 -4.91 -5.39
C PRO A 480 11.16 -3.50 -4.82
N ASN A 481 12.37 -3.11 -4.43
CA ASN A 481 12.63 -1.78 -3.88
C ASN A 481 12.74 -0.66 -4.94
N ALA A 482 12.64 -0.98 -6.24
CA ALA A 482 12.55 0.01 -7.33
C ALA A 482 11.10 0.50 -7.49
N VAL A 483 10.63 1.24 -6.50
CA VAL A 483 9.22 1.64 -6.37
C VAL A 483 8.89 2.89 -7.17
N SER A 484 7.73 2.90 -7.80
CA SER A 484 7.10 4.04 -8.47
C SER A 484 5.75 4.36 -7.81
N PHE A 485 5.40 5.64 -7.73
CA PHE A 485 4.14 6.11 -7.16
C PHE A 485 3.32 6.90 -8.18
N ASN A 486 1.99 6.84 -8.04
CA ASN A 486 1.07 7.62 -8.86
C ASN A 486 -0.05 8.19 -7.99
N PHE A 487 -0.19 9.52 -7.96
CA PHE A 487 -1.35 10.17 -7.34
C PHE A 487 -2.53 10.14 -8.31
N ASN A 488 -3.58 9.40 -7.97
CA ASN A 488 -4.74 9.18 -8.84
C ASN A 488 -6.06 9.49 -8.10
N PRO A 489 -6.69 10.64 -8.39
CA PRO A 489 -8.00 10.99 -7.85
C PRO A 489 -9.18 10.61 -8.76
N ASP A 490 -8.99 9.82 -9.83
CA ASP A 490 -10.04 9.51 -10.81
C ASP A 490 -11.26 8.80 -10.20
N ASN A 491 -11.03 8.03 -9.14
CA ASN A 491 -12.08 7.33 -8.39
C ASN A 491 -12.55 8.09 -7.13
N LEU A 492 -12.12 9.34 -6.96
CA LEU A 492 -12.50 10.15 -5.80
C LEU A 492 -14.01 10.39 -5.80
N GLY A 493 -14.66 9.97 -4.73
CA GLY A 493 -16.06 10.26 -4.44
C GLY A 493 -16.19 11.40 -3.43
N PHE A 494 -17.33 12.08 -3.42
CA PHE A 494 -17.66 13.05 -2.38
C PHE A 494 -18.66 12.47 -1.38
N ASP A 495 -18.57 12.91 -0.12
CA ASP A 495 -19.56 12.63 0.91
C ASP A 495 -20.17 13.96 1.42
N PRO A 496 -21.26 14.44 0.81
CA PRO A 496 -21.90 15.68 1.22
C PRO A 496 -22.45 15.65 2.66
N VAL A 497 -22.74 14.47 3.22
CA VAL A 497 -23.35 14.33 4.55
C VAL A 497 -22.35 14.66 5.65
N THR A 498 -21.10 14.24 5.48
CA THR A 498 -20.02 14.50 6.45
C THR A 498 -19.19 15.73 6.11
N SER A 499 -19.50 16.40 4.99
CA SER A 499 -18.90 17.65 4.57
C SER A 499 -19.36 18.84 5.41
N GLN A 500 -18.50 19.84 5.53
CA GLN A 500 -18.83 21.10 6.21
C GLN A 500 -18.78 22.27 5.26
N VAL A 501 -19.94 22.89 5.07
CA VAL A 501 -20.15 24.01 4.15
C VAL A 501 -20.43 25.27 4.94
N ARG A 502 -19.63 26.30 4.71
CA ARG A 502 -19.82 27.64 5.30
C ARG A 502 -21.16 28.23 4.89
N GLY A 503 -21.74 29.05 5.76
CA GLY A 503 -23.09 29.59 5.60
C GLY A 503 -23.28 30.51 4.38
N LYS A 504 -22.39 31.50 4.20
CA LYS A 504 -22.46 32.51 3.12
C LYS A 504 -21.52 32.16 1.96
N SER A 505 -21.72 30.98 1.37
CA SER A 505 -20.83 30.36 0.38
C SER A 505 -21.44 30.27 -1.02
N LEU A 506 -20.59 30.11 -2.05
CA LEU A 506 -21.03 29.87 -3.42
C LEU A 506 -21.91 28.62 -3.53
N TYR A 507 -21.52 27.54 -2.84
CA TYR A 507 -22.23 26.26 -2.85
C TYR A 507 -23.67 26.39 -2.37
N LYS A 508 -23.89 27.02 -1.21
CA LYS A 508 -25.25 27.29 -0.71
C LYS A 508 -25.96 28.34 -1.54
N GLY A 509 -25.23 29.39 -1.93
CA GLY A 509 -25.76 30.51 -2.69
C GLY A 509 -26.36 30.11 -4.04
N PHE A 510 -25.84 29.10 -4.73
CA PHE A 510 -26.42 28.60 -5.98
C PHE A 510 -27.04 27.21 -5.87
N THR A 511 -27.30 26.72 -4.65
CA THR A 511 -27.84 25.38 -4.39
C THR A 511 -27.11 24.29 -5.19
N LEU A 512 -25.78 24.43 -5.24
CA LEU A 512 -24.89 23.60 -6.05
C LEU A 512 -24.96 22.13 -5.62
N GLN A 513 -24.79 21.24 -6.58
CA GLN A 513 -24.66 19.79 -6.33
C GLN A 513 -23.27 19.33 -6.75
N LEU A 514 -22.55 18.62 -5.88
CA LEU A 514 -21.27 18.01 -6.23
C LEU A 514 -21.44 16.99 -7.35
N LYS A 515 -20.65 17.12 -8.43
CA LYS A 515 -20.75 16.26 -9.61
C LYS A 515 -19.50 15.39 -9.79
N GLN A 516 -18.33 16.01 -9.85
CA GLN A 516 -17.10 15.31 -10.22
C GLN A 516 -15.85 16.04 -9.72
N PHE A 517 -14.80 15.29 -9.41
CA PHE A 517 -13.44 15.78 -9.27
C PHE A 517 -12.67 15.62 -10.60
N ILE A 518 -11.93 16.64 -11.02
CA ILE A 518 -11.07 16.61 -12.19
C ILE A 518 -9.63 16.75 -11.73
N GLN A 519 -8.77 15.85 -12.21
CA GLN A 519 -7.33 16.06 -12.23
C GLN A 519 -6.87 16.14 -13.68
N ALA A 520 -6.25 17.24 -14.03
CA ALA A 520 -5.80 17.48 -15.39
C ALA A 520 -4.28 17.66 -15.43
N PRO A 521 -3.60 17.10 -16.44
CA PRO A 521 -2.18 17.33 -16.65
C PRO A 521 -1.95 18.76 -17.18
N GLU A 522 -0.71 19.23 -17.09
CA GLU A 522 -0.32 20.62 -17.45
C GLU A 522 -0.73 21.04 -18.88
N GLN A 523 -0.79 20.09 -19.81
CA GLN A 523 -1.10 20.36 -21.21
C GLN A 523 -2.59 20.62 -21.46
N LYS A 524 -3.46 20.29 -20.50
CA LYS A 524 -4.91 20.48 -20.61
C LYS A 524 -5.33 21.74 -19.86
N LYS A 525 -6.21 22.52 -20.46
CA LYS A 525 -6.81 23.73 -19.87
C LYS A 525 -8.29 23.50 -19.55
N PRO A 526 -8.90 24.26 -18.63
CA PRO A 526 -10.34 24.18 -18.38
C PRO A 526 -11.22 24.30 -19.65
N ALA A 527 -10.78 25.08 -20.65
CA ALA A 527 -11.47 25.21 -21.93
C ALA A 527 -11.52 23.90 -22.75
N ASP A 528 -10.54 23.01 -22.61
CA ASP A 528 -10.53 21.69 -23.24
C ASP A 528 -11.60 20.76 -22.64
N TYR A 529 -12.05 21.07 -21.43
CA TYR A 529 -13.17 20.40 -20.75
C TYR A 529 -14.51 21.14 -20.94
N GLY A 530 -14.55 22.16 -21.80
CA GLY A 530 -15.79 22.88 -22.16
C GLY A 530 -16.19 24.02 -21.21
N PHE A 531 -15.32 24.45 -20.30
CA PHE A 531 -15.64 25.53 -19.37
C PHE A 531 -15.22 26.90 -19.91
N LEU A 532 -16.18 27.83 -19.98
CA LEU A 532 -15.94 29.24 -20.28
C LEU A 532 -15.56 29.99 -19.00
N PRO A 533 -14.61 30.95 -19.03
CA PRO A 533 -14.20 31.68 -17.83
C PRO A 533 -15.34 32.51 -17.24
N VAL A 534 -15.47 32.43 -15.91
CA VAL A 534 -16.33 33.29 -15.09
C VAL A 534 -15.42 34.20 -14.26
N LEU A 535 -15.64 35.51 -14.35
CA LEU A 535 -14.82 36.53 -13.70
C LEU A 535 -15.44 36.94 -12.35
N PRO A 536 -14.85 36.57 -11.20
CA PRO A 536 -15.38 36.99 -9.91
C PRO A 536 -15.07 38.46 -9.66
N GLN A 537 -16.07 39.20 -9.18
CA GLN A 537 -15.97 40.62 -8.91
C GLN A 537 -14.98 40.90 -7.77
N ASP A 538 -14.10 41.89 -7.96
CA ASP A 538 -13.15 42.40 -6.96
C ASP A 538 -12.19 41.36 -6.37
N LEU A 539 -12.02 40.20 -7.04
CA LEU A 539 -11.10 39.15 -6.68
C LEU A 539 -10.02 38.97 -7.75
N ALA A 540 -8.77 39.27 -7.41
CA ALA A 540 -7.64 39.10 -8.32
C ALA A 540 -7.17 37.65 -8.35
N LEU A 541 -7.25 37.00 -9.51
CA LEU A 541 -6.84 35.61 -9.73
C LEU A 541 -5.59 35.55 -10.61
N LYS A 542 -4.69 34.61 -10.31
CA LYS A 542 -3.61 34.19 -11.22
C LYS A 542 -4.13 33.06 -12.11
N ALA A 543 -3.68 33.02 -13.36
CA ALA A 543 -3.99 31.89 -14.25
C ALA A 543 -3.43 30.59 -13.68
N LEU A 544 -4.08 29.46 -13.96
CA LEU A 544 -3.56 28.13 -13.61
C LEU A 544 -2.22 27.88 -14.33
N SER A 545 -1.33 27.16 -13.66
CA SER A 545 -0.05 26.70 -14.25
C SER A 545 0.28 25.29 -13.80
N GLY A 546 0.90 24.49 -14.67
CA GLY A 546 1.17 23.08 -14.34
C GLY A 546 -0.12 22.24 -14.34
N ALA A 547 -0.01 21.03 -13.79
CA ALA A 547 -1.18 20.20 -13.52
C ALA A 547 -2.12 20.89 -12.52
N TRP A 548 -3.42 20.68 -12.69
CA TRP A 548 -4.45 21.32 -11.86
C TRP A 548 -5.53 20.34 -11.44
N SER A 549 -6.16 20.66 -10.32
CA SER A 549 -7.30 19.94 -9.76
C SER A 549 -8.54 20.81 -9.85
N GLY A 550 -9.73 20.23 -9.89
CA GLY A 550 -10.96 21.00 -9.88
C GLY A 550 -12.17 20.22 -9.43
N ILE A 551 -13.17 20.94 -8.93
CA ILE A 551 -14.46 20.38 -8.56
C ILE A 551 -15.50 20.93 -9.53
N VAL A 552 -16.23 20.01 -10.14
CA VAL A 552 -17.40 20.31 -10.96
C VAL A 552 -18.64 20.22 -10.09
N TYR A 553 -19.43 21.28 -10.13
CA TYR A 553 -20.74 21.37 -9.53
C TYR A 553 -21.80 21.42 -10.63
N LYS A 554 -22.93 20.76 -10.39
CA LYS A 554 -24.14 20.98 -11.17
C LYS A 554 -24.87 22.21 -10.64
N VAL A 555 -25.32 23.07 -11.55
CA VAL A 555 -26.19 24.23 -11.32
C VAL A 555 -27.51 23.97 -12.03
N THR A 556 -28.61 23.96 -11.27
CA THR A 556 -29.96 23.88 -11.84
C THR A 556 -30.46 25.30 -12.11
N MET A 557 -30.49 25.71 -13.38
CA MET A 557 -30.92 27.06 -13.76
C MET A 557 -32.45 27.17 -13.97
N GLY A 558 -33.20 26.13 -13.61
CA GLY A 558 -34.66 26.06 -13.73
C GLY A 558 -35.14 25.16 -14.87
N SER A 559 -36.45 25.19 -15.14
CA SER A 559 -37.06 24.50 -16.29
C SER A 559 -37.34 25.50 -17.42
N PRO A 560 -37.23 25.09 -18.70
CA PRO A 560 -37.57 25.94 -19.84
C PRO A 560 -39.08 26.30 -19.97
N GLY A 561 -39.92 25.96 -18.98
CA GLY A 561 -41.38 26.05 -19.09
C GLY A 561 -41.98 25.02 -20.06
N ALA A 562 -43.24 25.22 -20.45
CA ALA A 562 -44.02 24.30 -21.30
C ALA A 562 -43.56 24.21 -22.77
N LEU A 563 -42.50 24.94 -23.13
CA LEU A 563 -42.01 25.06 -24.51
C LEU A 563 -41.00 23.97 -24.90
N VAL A 564 -40.57 23.11 -23.97
CA VAL A 564 -39.55 22.08 -24.22
C VAL A 564 -39.88 20.82 -23.42
N SER A 565 -39.81 19.66 -24.07
CA SER A 565 -40.07 18.36 -23.44
C SER A 565 -39.01 18.02 -22.38
N GLY A 566 -39.34 18.23 -21.11
CA GLY A 566 -38.91 17.40 -19.98
C GLY A 566 -37.48 17.49 -19.44
N THR A 567 -36.50 17.99 -20.18
CA THR A 567 -35.11 18.13 -19.67
C THR A 567 -34.87 19.56 -19.16
N GLY A 568 -34.56 19.70 -17.86
CA GLY A 568 -34.24 20.98 -17.23
C GLY A 568 -33.03 21.70 -17.85
N PHE A 569 -32.91 23.00 -17.63
CA PHE A 569 -31.75 23.78 -18.08
C PHE A 569 -30.64 23.60 -17.04
N GLU A 570 -29.77 22.62 -17.26
CA GLU A 570 -28.67 22.25 -16.37
C GLU A 570 -27.34 22.75 -16.95
N SER A 571 -26.51 23.34 -16.10
CA SER A 571 -25.15 23.78 -16.43
C SER A 571 -24.16 23.23 -15.40
N ASP A 572 -22.89 23.16 -15.78
CA ASP A 572 -21.82 22.77 -14.86
C ASP A 572 -20.97 23.98 -14.51
N LEU A 573 -20.68 24.17 -13.23
CA LEU A 573 -19.75 25.16 -12.71
C LEU A 573 -18.47 24.46 -12.27
N LEU A 574 -17.33 24.87 -12.80
CA LEU A 574 -16.00 24.40 -12.40
C LEU A 574 -15.36 25.41 -11.45
N VAL A 575 -14.81 24.92 -10.34
CA VAL A 575 -13.82 25.62 -9.53
C VAL A 575 -12.53 24.81 -9.58
N ALA A 576 -11.49 25.34 -10.23
CA ALA A 576 -10.22 24.67 -10.46
C ALA A 576 -9.05 25.46 -9.88
N TRP A 577 -8.02 24.77 -9.40
CA TRP A 577 -6.81 25.34 -8.81
C TRP A 577 -5.56 24.57 -9.19
N SER A 578 -4.42 25.23 -9.14
CA SER A 578 -3.11 24.61 -9.36
C SER A 578 -2.18 24.91 -8.17
N PRO A 579 -1.23 24.03 -7.85
CA PRO A 579 -0.36 24.17 -6.67
C PRO A 579 0.70 25.27 -6.77
N GLY A 580 0.68 26.09 -7.83
CA GLY A 580 1.68 27.12 -8.08
C GLY A 580 1.57 28.38 -7.22
N SER A 581 0.44 28.60 -6.53
CA SER A 581 0.28 29.72 -5.57
C SER A 581 0.46 29.25 -4.13
N LYS A 582 1.42 29.87 -3.44
CA LYS A 582 1.82 29.52 -2.08
C LYS A 582 0.88 30.10 -1.03
N SER A 583 0.98 29.60 0.20
CA SER A 583 0.21 30.09 1.35
C SER A 583 0.38 31.60 1.63
N THR A 584 1.52 32.18 1.25
CA THR A 584 1.85 33.60 1.44
C THR A 584 1.54 34.48 0.24
N ASP A 585 1.13 33.91 -0.90
CA ASP A 585 0.81 34.68 -2.09
C ASP A 585 -0.51 35.45 -1.92
N ALA A 586 -0.52 36.73 -2.33
CA ALA A 586 -1.71 37.58 -2.25
C ALA A 586 -2.86 37.10 -3.14
N ASN A 587 -2.55 36.57 -4.33
CA ASN A 587 -3.55 36.18 -5.34
C ASN A 587 -3.47 34.66 -5.59
N PRO A 588 -4.60 33.92 -5.51
CA PRO A 588 -4.63 32.49 -5.75
C PRO A 588 -4.57 32.14 -7.24
N MET A 589 -3.95 31.00 -7.56
CA MET A 589 -4.07 30.37 -8.87
C MET A 589 -5.36 29.56 -8.93
N LEU A 590 -6.43 30.23 -9.35
CA LEU A 590 -7.79 29.71 -9.34
C LEU A 590 -8.48 30.05 -10.66
N PHE A 591 -9.37 29.18 -11.09
CA PHE A 591 -10.23 29.36 -12.24
C PHE A 591 -11.67 29.02 -11.85
N VAL A 592 -12.59 29.91 -12.20
CA VAL A 592 -14.03 29.63 -12.16
C VAL A 592 -14.50 29.55 -13.59
N GLY A 593 -15.27 28.52 -13.92
CA GLY A 593 -15.81 28.39 -15.26
C GLY A 593 -17.22 27.83 -15.30
N LEU A 594 -17.93 28.14 -16.38
CA LEU A 594 -19.30 27.69 -16.62
C LEU A 594 -19.34 26.95 -17.95
N SER A 595 -19.89 25.74 -17.92
CA SER A 595 -20.28 24.99 -19.11
C SER A 595 -21.77 25.20 -19.35
N LEU A 596 -22.12 25.62 -20.56
CA LEU A 596 -23.49 25.88 -20.98
C LEU A 596 -24.02 24.70 -21.81
N PRO A 597 -25.27 24.27 -21.59
CA PRO A 597 -25.83 23.10 -22.28
C PRO A 597 -25.87 23.31 -23.80
N GLY A 598 -25.33 22.34 -24.55
CA GLY A 598 -25.25 22.40 -26.01
C GLY A 598 -24.10 23.25 -26.57
N ALA A 599 -23.15 23.69 -25.73
CA ALA A 599 -21.90 24.29 -26.19
C ALA A 599 -20.92 23.19 -26.67
N ALA A 600 -20.27 23.41 -27.81
CA ALA A 600 -19.10 22.62 -28.17
C ALA A 600 -17.90 23.03 -27.28
N PRO A 601 -16.91 22.14 -27.03
CA PRO A 601 -15.71 22.50 -26.30
C PRO A 601 -15.07 23.76 -26.89
N SER A 602 -14.74 24.75 -26.05
CA SER A 602 -14.17 26.05 -26.43
C SER A 602 -15.05 26.98 -27.29
N ALA A 603 -16.33 26.66 -27.54
CA ALA A 603 -17.24 27.55 -28.24
C ALA A 603 -17.96 28.49 -27.24
N SER A 604 -17.94 29.79 -27.51
CA SER A 604 -18.80 30.77 -26.83
C SER A 604 -20.26 30.72 -27.31
N VAL A 605 -20.60 29.74 -28.16
CA VAL A 605 -21.91 29.55 -28.78
C VAL A 605 -22.48 28.21 -28.35
N PHE A 606 -23.66 28.21 -27.74
CA PHE A 606 -24.39 27.00 -27.40
C PHE A 606 -25.71 26.90 -28.17
N SER A 607 -26.17 25.69 -28.45
CA SER A 607 -27.40 25.47 -29.21
C SER A 607 -28.51 24.83 -28.37
N LEU A 608 -29.66 25.49 -28.33
CA LEU A 608 -30.91 24.92 -27.83
C LEU A 608 -31.63 24.25 -29.01
N GLN A 609 -31.72 22.91 -28.97
CA GLN A 609 -32.40 22.05 -29.96
C GLN A 609 -32.02 22.28 -31.44
N GLY A 610 -30.79 22.72 -31.72
CA GLY A 610 -30.28 22.86 -33.10
C GLY A 610 -30.82 24.07 -33.89
N ILE A 611 -31.78 24.82 -33.36
CA ILE A 611 -32.47 25.93 -34.07
C ILE A 611 -32.05 27.30 -33.53
N ILE A 612 -31.77 27.39 -32.23
CA ILE A 612 -31.37 28.63 -31.54
C ILE A 612 -29.91 28.50 -31.14
N LYS A 613 -29.05 29.37 -31.67
CA LYS A 613 -27.65 29.53 -31.24
C LYS A 613 -27.54 30.77 -30.36
N VAL A 614 -26.97 30.63 -29.18
CA VAL A 614 -26.80 31.73 -28.23
C VAL A 614 -25.31 31.94 -28.01
N SER A 615 -24.82 33.16 -28.24
CA SER A 615 -23.47 33.60 -27.86
C SER A 615 -23.51 34.47 -26.62
N THR A 616 -22.45 34.48 -25.82
CA THR A 616 -22.31 35.37 -24.66
C THR A 616 -20.98 36.12 -24.71
N GLY A 617 -20.98 37.37 -24.22
CA GLY A 617 -19.79 38.09 -23.78
C GLY A 617 -19.25 37.55 -22.46
N PRO A 618 -18.38 38.30 -21.75
CA PRO A 618 -17.81 37.89 -20.47
C PRO A 618 -18.87 37.49 -19.44
N ILE A 619 -18.64 36.35 -18.78
CA ILE A 619 -19.48 35.90 -17.67
C ILE A 619 -18.87 36.45 -16.38
N LYS A 620 -19.69 37.12 -15.55
CA LYS A 620 -19.25 37.71 -14.27
C LYS A 620 -19.95 37.03 -13.11
N LEU A 621 -19.22 36.86 -12.01
CA LEU A 621 -19.76 36.41 -10.73
C LEU A 621 -19.69 37.56 -9.74
N LEU A 622 -20.83 38.15 -9.44
CA LEU A 622 -20.99 39.29 -8.55
C LEU A 622 -21.37 38.81 -7.15
N TYR A 623 -21.00 39.58 -6.13
CA TYR A 623 -21.42 39.35 -4.74
C TYR A 623 -21.99 40.64 -4.14
N GLN A 624 -23.31 40.77 -4.22
CA GLN A 624 -24.01 42.03 -4.06
C GLN A 624 -24.80 42.07 -2.76
N THR A 625 -25.01 43.27 -2.21
CA THR A 625 -25.90 43.45 -1.06
C THR A 625 -27.34 43.20 -1.46
N ILE A 626 -28.12 42.57 -0.58
CA ILE A 626 -29.55 42.35 -0.81
C ILE A 626 -30.28 43.68 -0.56
N PRO A 627 -30.95 44.27 -1.57
CA PRO A 627 -31.67 45.53 -1.38
C PRO A 627 -32.78 45.38 -0.33
N GLY A 628 -32.89 46.36 0.57
CA GLY A 628 -33.97 46.42 1.56
C GLY A 628 -33.85 45.46 2.75
N GLN A 629 -32.73 44.76 2.92
CA GLN A 629 -32.49 43.93 4.11
C GLN A 629 -31.96 44.76 5.30
N PRO A 630 -32.38 44.47 6.55
CA PRO A 630 -31.90 45.17 7.74
C PRO A 630 -30.41 44.91 8.03
N ASP A 631 -29.89 43.75 7.64
CA ASP A 631 -28.46 43.44 7.73
C ASP A 631 -27.74 44.03 6.49
N PRO A 632 -26.95 45.11 6.63
CA PRO A 632 -26.21 45.71 5.52
C PRO A 632 -25.08 44.79 4.99
N GLN A 633 -24.80 43.67 5.67
CA GLN A 633 -23.86 42.61 5.26
C GLN A 633 -24.59 41.39 4.68
N ALA A 634 -25.91 41.45 4.50
CA ALA A 634 -26.64 40.42 3.77
C ALA A 634 -26.28 40.55 2.28
N LYS A 635 -25.53 39.56 1.79
CA LYS A 635 -25.07 39.51 0.40
C LYS A 635 -25.53 38.22 -0.28
N PHE A 636 -25.62 38.26 -1.60
CA PHE A 636 -25.98 37.13 -2.44
C PHE A 636 -25.08 37.07 -3.67
N PHE A 637 -24.83 35.85 -4.17
CA PHE A 637 -24.11 35.66 -5.43
C PHE A 637 -25.04 35.88 -6.62
N ASN A 638 -24.53 36.52 -7.67
CA ASN A 638 -25.25 36.75 -8.92
C ASN A 638 -24.34 36.41 -10.09
N LEU A 639 -24.78 35.51 -10.97
CA LEU A 639 -24.07 35.16 -12.19
C LEU A 639 -24.67 35.96 -13.35
N GLN A 640 -23.84 36.81 -13.97
CA GLN A 640 -24.24 37.69 -15.06
C GLN A 640 -23.58 37.22 -16.37
N LEU A 641 -24.39 36.91 -17.38
CA LEU A 641 -23.96 36.68 -18.75
C LEU A 641 -24.23 37.98 -19.54
N THR A 642 -23.19 38.61 -20.07
CA THR A 642 -23.31 39.87 -20.82
C THR A 642 -23.41 39.63 -22.33
N ASP A 643 -23.89 40.63 -23.06
CA ASP A 643 -23.82 40.71 -24.53
C ASP A 643 -24.36 39.46 -25.24
N ILE A 644 -25.50 38.97 -24.78
CA ILE A 644 -26.11 37.76 -25.29
C ILE A 644 -26.62 38.01 -26.72
N GLY A 645 -26.12 37.21 -27.66
CA GLY A 645 -26.53 37.24 -29.05
C GLY A 645 -27.31 35.98 -29.39
N ILE A 646 -28.55 36.12 -29.87
CA ILE A 646 -29.37 34.97 -30.28
C ILE A 646 -29.39 34.89 -31.81
N LYS A 647 -29.14 33.72 -32.38
CA LYS A 647 -29.27 33.43 -33.81
C LYS A 647 -30.31 32.34 -34.02
N ILE A 648 -31.39 32.68 -34.71
CA ILE A 648 -32.51 31.78 -35.01
C ILE A 648 -32.60 31.63 -36.52
N LEU A 649 -32.59 30.39 -37.04
CA LEU A 649 -32.81 30.09 -38.46
C LEU A 649 -31.95 30.93 -39.45
N GLY A 650 -30.71 31.24 -39.07
CA GLY A 650 -29.78 32.00 -39.91
C GLY A 650 -29.75 33.51 -39.70
N ILE A 651 -30.75 34.10 -39.01
CA ILE A 651 -30.79 35.53 -38.68
C ILE A 651 -29.82 35.81 -37.53
N ALA A 652 -28.75 36.56 -37.79
CA ALA A 652 -27.72 36.88 -36.80
C ALA A 652 -28.17 38.01 -35.86
N LYS A 653 -27.94 37.82 -34.55
CA LYS A 653 -28.10 38.81 -33.47
C LYS A 653 -29.53 39.38 -33.33
N LEU A 654 -30.44 38.53 -32.83
CA LEU A 654 -31.75 38.93 -32.34
C LEU A 654 -31.66 39.27 -30.85
N PRO A 655 -32.23 40.40 -30.40
CA PRO A 655 -32.78 41.50 -31.20
C PRO A 655 -31.69 42.41 -31.83
N PRO A 656 -31.86 42.90 -33.07
CA PRO A 656 -30.92 43.81 -33.72
C PRO A 656 -31.00 45.22 -33.09
N GLY A 657 -29.85 45.87 -32.88
CA GLY A 657 -29.77 47.21 -32.27
C GLY A 657 -30.10 47.23 -30.77
N ALA A 658 -29.78 46.15 -30.06
CA ALA A 658 -29.95 46.04 -28.63
C ALA A 658 -28.94 45.07 -28.01
N THR A 659 -28.76 45.18 -26.70
CA THR A 659 -27.94 44.30 -25.88
C THR A 659 -28.84 43.53 -24.91
N LEU A 660 -28.66 42.21 -24.86
CA LEU A 660 -29.34 41.32 -23.93
C LEU A 660 -28.37 40.88 -22.84
N GLN A 661 -28.81 40.88 -21.59
CA GLN A 661 -28.06 40.36 -20.45
C GLN A 661 -28.93 39.36 -19.68
N PHE A 662 -28.32 38.31 -19.13
CA PHE A 662 -28.99 37.34 -18.28
C PHE A 662 -28.36 37.34 -16.89
N PHE A 663 -29.20 37.29 -15.87
CA PHE A 663 -28.81 37.27 -14.47
C PHE A 663 -29.41 36.03 -13.82
N LEU A 664 -28.59 35.23 -13.16
CA LEU A 664 -29.00 34.17 -12.27
C LEU A 664 -28.71 34.61 -10.84
N PHE A 665 -29.77 34.79 -10.07
CA PHE A 665 -29.72 35.20 -8.68
C PHE A 665 -29.59 33.96 -7.81
N GLY A 666 -28.55 33.97 -6.98
CA GLY A 666 -28.41 33.02 -5.90
C GLY A 666 -29.55 33.13 -4.89
N ASP A 667 -29.62 32.14 -4.02
CA ASP A 667 -30.63 31.94 -3.00
C ASP A 667 -30.06 32.28 -1.60
N PRO A 668 -30.02 33.57 -1.22
CA PRO A 668 -29.42 33.98 0.04
C PRO A 668 -30.15 33.46 1.28
N GLN A 669 -31.39 32.98 1.13
CA GLN A 669 -32.20 32.42 2.21
C GLN A 669 -32.20 30.88 2.21
N SER A 670 -31.46 30.23 1.30
CA SER A 670 -31.44 28.77 1.14
C SER A 670 -32.84 28.14 1.04
N SER A 671 -33.76 28.84 0.35
CA SER A 671 -35.12 28.39 0.01
C SER A 671 -35.17 27.22 -0.99
N GLY A 672 -34.05 26.86 -1.61
CA GLY A 672 -33.94 25.80 -2.61
C GLY A 672 -34.23 26.24 -4.04
N SER A 673 -34.47 27.53 -4.29
CA SER A 673 -34.92 28.05 -5.59
C SER A 673 -34.04 29.18 -6.09
N LEU A 674 -33.54 29.07 -7.32
CA LEU A 674 -32.82 30.15 -8.01
C LEU A 674 -33.79 31.03 -8.82
N GLY A 675 -33.52 32.33 -8.86
CA GLY A 675 -34.25 33.28 -9.69
C GLY A 675 -33.45 33.64 -10.93
N TRP A 676 -34.12 33.89 -12.06
CA TRP A 676 -33.46 34.42 -13.25
C TRP A 676 -34.18 35.65 -13.80
N TYR A 677 -33.41 36.55 -14.40
CA TYR A 677 -33.91 37.75 -15.08
C TYR A 677 -33.12 37.98 -16.36
N ALA A 678 -33.81 38.38 -17.43
CA ALA A 678 -33.17 38.83 -18.66
C ALA A 678 -33.48 40.31 -18.87
N ALA A 679 -32.44 41.13 -19.06
CA ALA A 679 -32.54 42.55 -19.33
C ALA A 679 -32.31 42.81 -20.82
N TYR A 680 -33.26 43.49 -21.45
CA TYR A 680 -33.15 44.01 -22.82
C TYR A 680 -32.89 45.51 -22.76
N VAL A 681 -31.80 45.96 -23.37
CA VAL A 681 -31.45 47.38 -23.48
C VAL A 681 -31.33 47.72 -24.96
N LYS A 682 -32.22 48.58 -25.45
CA LYS A 682 -32.19 49.09 -26.82
C LYS A 682 -31.00 50.03 -26.99
N ASP A 683 -30.25 49.89 -28.08
CA ASP A 683 -29.15 50.80 -28.40
C ASP A 683 -29.74 52.16 -28.84
N PRO A 684 -29.34 53.28 -28.21
CA PRO A 684 -29.92 54.60 -28.49
C PRO A 684 -29.70 55.09 -29.93
N ASP A 685 -28.71 54.55 -30.65
CA ASP A 685 -28.40 54.91 -32.05
C ASP A 685 -29.00 53.95 -33.10
N SER A 686 -29.97 53.10 -32.73
CA SER A 686 -30.56 52.15 -33.68
C SER A 686 -31.20 52.87 -34.89
N GLU A 687 -30.97 52.34 -36.09
CA GLU A 687 -31.46 52.88 -37.38
C GLU A 687 -32.97 53.18 -37.39
N THR A 688 -33.72 52.46 -36.55
CA THR A 688 -35.16 52.64 -36.31
C THR A 688 -35.51 54.00 -35.72
N GLU A 689 -34.68 54.59 -34.85
CA GLU A 689 -34.89 55.95 -34.33
C GLU A 689 -34.50 57.03 -35.34
N ARG A 690 -33.48 56.80 -36.17
CA ARG A 690 -33.20 57.70 -37.29
C ARG A 690 -34.37 57.76 -38.26
N LEU A 691 -34.98 56.60 -38.58
CA LEU A 691 -36.14 56.52 -39.46
C LEU A 691 -37.42 57.10 -38.82
N LEU A 692 -37.62 56.95 -37.52
CA LEU A 692 -38.74 57.57 -36.79
C LEU A 692 -38.56 59.09 -36.63
N ALA A 693 -37.33 59.58 -36.38
CA ALA A 693 -37.01 61.00 -36.31
C ALA A 693 -37.10 61.69 -37.69
N LEU A 694 -36.71 61.00 -38.76
CA LEU A 694 -36.88 61.45 -40.15
C LEU A 694 -38.35 61.50 -40.60
N ALA A 695 -39.24 60.72 -39.96
CA ALA A 695 -40.68 60.74 -40.25
C ALA A 695 -41.44 61.82 -39.47
N SER A 696 -40.88 62.37 -38.38
CA SER A 696 -41.51 63.42 -37.57
C SER A 696 -41.17 64.85 -37.98
N ASP A 697 -40.14 65.07 -38.81
CA ASP A 697 -39.80 66.39 -39.35
C ASP A 697 -40.51 66.63 -40.70
N THR A 698 -41.67 67.32 -40.65
CA THR A 698 -42.25 67.93 -41.85
C THR A 698 -41.71 69.37 -41.99
N PRO A 699 -41.07 69.76 -43.11
CA PRO A 699 -40.50 71.09 -43.26
C PRO A 699 -41.59 72.15 -43.48
N THR A 700 -41.53 73.23 -42.72
CA THR A 700 -42.18 74.50 -43.05
C THR A 700 -41.51 75.09 -44.30
N HIS A 701 -42.24 75.11 -45.41
CA HIS A 701 -41.81 75.80 -46.64
C HIS A 701 -41.69 77.31 -46.43
N PRO A 702 -40.59 77.97 -46.85
CA PRO A 702 -40.56 79.42 -47.00
C PRO A 702 -41.20 79.84 -48.32
N ALA A 703 -41.92 80.97 -48.26
CA ALA A 703 -42.58 81.64 -49.37
C ALA A 703 -41.60 82.17 -50.43
N LEU A 704 -41.95 81.96 -51.70
CA LEU A 704 -41.38 82.68 -52.85
C LEU A 704 -42.33 83.81 -53.24
N THR A 705 -41.77 85.01 -53.43
CA THR A 705 -42.48 86.24 -53.76
C THR A 705 -42.54 86.51 -55.27
N GLY A 706 -43.74 86.91 -55.73
CA GLY A 706 -43.99 87.93 -56.77
C GLY A 706 -44.38 87.44 -58.19
N PRO A 707 -45.01 88.29 -59.04
CA PRO A 707 -45.62 89.59 -58.80
C PRO A 707 -47.07 89.76 -59.33
N SER A 708 -47.74 90.81 -58.80
CA SER A 708 -48.75 91.71 -59.41
C SER A 708 -49.93 91.16 -60.24
N GLU A 709 -51.12 91.25 -59.62
CA GLU A 709 -52.21 92.18 -59.96
C GLU A 709 -53.05 92.03 -61.26
N ILE A 710 -54.37 92.17 -61.03
CA ILE A 710 -55.47 92.72 -61.88
C ILE A 710 -56.47 91.74 -62.55
N ALA A 711 -57.70 91.84 -62.02
CA ALA A 711 -59.07 91.79 -62.61
C ALA A 711 -59.49 90.57 -63.46
N SER A 712 -60.71 90.05 -63.39
CA SER A 712 -62.01 90.65 -63.04
C SER A 712 -62.94 89.59 -62.46
#